data_AF-A0AAD5URH5-F1
#
_entry.id   AF-A0AAD5URH5-F1
#
_cell.length_a   1.000
_cell.length_b   1.000
_cell.length_c   1.000
_cell.angle_alpha   90.00
_cell.angle_beta   90.00
_cell.angle_gamma   90.00
#
_symmetry.space_group_name_H-M   'P 1'
#
loop_
_entity.id
_entity.type
_entity.pdbx_description
1 polymer ?
#
loop_
_entity_poly.entity_id
_entity_poly.type
_entity_poly.pdbx_seq_one_letter_code
_entity_poly.pdbx_strand_id
1 'polypeptide(L)'
;MKRKILILYASETGYSQETAERIAREARQRHFNVTLLSMHEYNLQDLPTESFVCFVCSVTGQGEEPKTMKSFWKFLLKKSLPSDSLVGMKFGVFGQAKKLYKRLIQLGGTAIVPRGDGDDQHYLGVDGALDPWLEAFWDAALKIFPLPSGLSIIPSTTLPHSTFEIEFVKDPEIAKEEALTAKVLENIRITSPDHFQDVRHFEFEIPQNIKYSAGDIMVIKPRNIKEKVLEVIEHLGWKDIMNDYIQFRVNPLVPGLNELTLDAILPDWLKYPITLISLFENHLDIFGRPRRYFFHLLSFFVSDEMQKEKLVEFASTEGQNDLYTYAHKMKRTTFEVLKDFTSVKIALKYLPDLIPRMRERHFSISSPPTDGKVTLTVAIVDYKTKLVERRVGVCTSWMKTLHVGDEFHFRMEKGTFVLPKDGTPIICIGPGTGVAPMRSLVLEHIKNHPSSNVLLTKAKNCLIFGNRNQDCDYLYEAEWKRLESTDNLVLITAFSRDQEDKVYVQHRMREKASMIWDMINNQNANIYLSGNAKRMPVDVAEALEYIFETEGKMDQKEAQDYLKTLERNKRFQQECCPVSFFHPFCDSGGGGERVLWTAIDAIQQSYPQKEIVIYIWSNADTDTLLDRVEKQFGFVLDADRIMFLKLYTWPFLESKRYKRLTLIASSLGSMVSGWEACTILCPKLMIESVGFAFIYPIAKLFGCKLVSYVHYPTISSDMLKRVRNREDAFNNSSTISNSKFLSTLKLWYYLSFSKIYGLVGSCCDVVMVNSTWTRNHIDEIWKLESKSKIVYPPCDTLSLIKFELDPDSRQRIILSVAQFRPEKDHELQINCFSELLKRYPEYSKGEKAVKLVLIGGVRNQGDQERVDKLQTMIDNLHLRDNVEIVKNAPYELLLNYLSVSLIGIHTMYNEHFGISLIEYMAAGLIAVGNKSGGPLMDIVTKGNGYLASDLESYVQCLKQILDLPAKERAKIQASARRHVQSKFSEASFKEGFLDSIKSLI
;
A
#
# COMPACT_ATOMS: atom_id res chain seq x y z
N MET A 1 -37.28 -0.99 -20.57
CA MET A 1 -36.61 -0.18 -19.53
C MET A 1 -36.10 1.09 -20.17
N LYS A 2 -36.17 2.25 -19.50
CA LYS A 2 -35.52 3.48 -19.99
C LYS A 2 -34.00 3.27 -19.91
N ARG A 3 -33.24 3.48 -20.99
CA ARG A 3 -31.76 3.46 -20.99
C ARG A 3 -31.23 4.71 -20.25
N LYS A 4 -31.34 4.73 -18.92
CA LYS A 4 -30.81 5.79 -18.06
C LYS A 4 -29.68 5.22 -17.20
N ILE A 5 -28.59 5.98 -17.05
CA ILE A 5 -27.50 5.69 -16.11
C ILE A 5 -27.24 6.93 -15.25
N LEU A 6 -27.18 6.73 -13.93
CA LEU A 6 -26.70 7.74 -12.99
C LEU A 6 -25.22 7.45 -12.68
N ILE A 7 -24.38 8.47 -12.72
CA ILE A 7 -22.96 8.38 -12.37
C ILE A 7 -22.72 9.31 -11.18
N LEU A 8 -22.32 8.74 -10.05
CA LEU A 8 -22.04 9.47 -8.81
C LEU A 8 -20.56 9.43 -8.51
N TYR A 9 -19.94 10.59 -8.31
CA TYR A 9 -18.52 10.65 -7.98
C TYR A 9 -18.23 11.31 -6.64
N ALA A 10 -17.15 10.88 -5.99
CA ALA A 10 -16.56 11.56 -4.84
C ALA A 10 -15.07 11.73 -5.08
N SER A 11 -14.59 12.96 -4.98
CA SER A 11 -13.21 13.30 -5.28
C SER A 11 -12.73 14.43 -4.40
N GLU A 12 -11.52 14.30 -3.85
CA GLU A 12 -10.87 15.37 -3.09
C GLU A 12 -10.01 16.24 -4.00
N THR A 13 -9.23 15.59 -4.87
CA THR A 13 -8.32 16.26 -5.80
C THR A 13 -8.88 16.37 -7.21
N GLY A 14 -10.04 15.78 -7.53
CA GLY A 14 -10.69 15.89 -8.85
C GLY A 14 -10.24 14.86 -9.90
N TYR A 15 -9.61 13.76 -9.50
CA TYR A 15 -9.28 12.62 -10.39
C TYR A 15 -10.50 11.71 -10.61
N SER A 16 -11.18 11.30 -9.53
CA SER A 16 -12.42 10.51 -9.63
C SER A 16 -13.53 11.22 -10.40
N GLN A 17 -13.58 12.56 -10.33
CA GLN A 17 -14.47 13.35 -11.15
C GLN A 17 -14.20 13.13 -12.65
N GLU A 18 -12.93 13.20 -13.08
CA GLU A 18 -12.57 13.00 -14.49
C GLU A 18 -12.86 11.58 -14.96
N THR A 19 -12.58 10.58 -14.14
CA THR A 19 -12.94 9.19 -14.44
C THR A 19 -14.45 9.04 -14.64
N ALA A 20 -15.25 9.71 -13.81
CA ALA A 20 -16.71 9.73 -13.95
C ALA A 20 -17.15 10.46 -15.24
N GLU A 21 -16.51 11.57 -15.60
CA GLU A 21 -16.73 12.28 -16.86
C GLU A 21 -16.38 11.41 -18.08
N ARG A 22 -15.33 10.58 -17.99
CA ARG A 22 -14.99 9.60 -19.03
C ARG A 22 -16.07 8.53 -19.18
N ILE A 23 -16.53 7.94 -18.08
CA ILE A 23 -17.64 6.97 -18.09
C ILE A 23 -18.89 7.61 -18.69
N ALA A 24 -19.18 8.87 -18.37
CA ALA A 24 -20.31 9.61 -18.92
C ALA A 24 -20.22 9.76 -20.45
N ARG A 25 -19.03 10.09 -20.99
CA ARG A 25 -18.81 10.17 -22.44
C ARG A 25 -19.03 8.83 -23.14
N GLU A 26 -18.48 7.76 -22.59
CA GLU A 26 -18.60 6.42 -23.16
C GLU A 26 -20.04 5.85 -23.06
N ALA A 27 -20.79 6.26 -22.02
CA ALA A 27 -22.21 5.97 -21.89
C ALA A 27 -23.04 6.64 -23.00
N ARG A 28 -22.74 7.91 -23.32
CA ARG A 28 -23.41 8.65 -24.40
C ARG A 28 -23.13 8.05 -25.77
N GLN A 29 -21.89 7.63 -26.03
CA GLN A 29 -21.53 6.90 -27.26
C GLN A 29 -22.38 5.63 -27.46
N ARG A 30 -22.86 5.05 -26.36
CA ARG A 30 -23.73 3.87 -26.34
C ARG A 30 -25.21 4.25 -26.21
N HIS A 31 -25.62 5.49 -26.45
CA HIS A 31 -27.04 5.92 -26.40
C HIS A 31 -27.71 5.71 -25.02
N PHE A 32 -26.98 5.87 -23.92
CA PHE A 32 -27.60 6.03 -22.59
C PHE A 32 -27.95 7.51 -22.34
N ASN A 33 -29.09 7.74 -21.67
CA ASN A 33 -29.38 9.00 -21.01
C ASN A 33 -28.55 9.06 -19.71
N VAL A 34 -27.64 10.02 -19.61
CA VAL A 34 -26.63 10.09 -18.54
C VAL A 34 -26.92 11.24 -17.59
N THR A 35 -26.97 10.94 -16.29
CA THR A 35 -26.92 11.93 -15.20
C THR A 35 -25.58 11.78 -14.48
N LEU A 36 -24.79 12.85 -14.36
CA LEU A 36 -23.48 12.85 -13.68
C LEU A 36 -23.50 13.88 -12.55
N LEU A 37 -23.31 13.46 -11.30
CA LEU A 37 -23.38 14.34 -10.12
C LEU A 37 -22.32 13.98 -9.07
N SER A 38 -21.90 14.97 -8.27
CA SER A 38 -21.15 14.70 -7.05
C SER A 38 -22.04 13.99 -6.02
N MET A 39 -21.49 13.06 -5.25
CA MET A 39 -22.21 12.40 -4.16
C MET A 39 -22.76 13.39 -3.10
N HIS A 40 -22.14 14.56 -2.98
CA HIS A 40 -22.59 15.62 -2.08
C HIS A 40 -23.89 16.30 -2.59
N GLU A 41 -24.03 16.45 -3.90
CA GLU A 41 -25.13 17.20 -4.54
C GLU A 41 -26.36 16.33 -4.80
N TYR A 42 -26.18 15.01 -4.77
CA TYR A 42 -27.24 14.05 -5.05
C TYR A 42 -28.27 13.96 -3.91
N ASN A 43 -29.55 14.02 -4.26
CA ASN A 43 -30.63 13.81 -3.28
C ASN A 43 -30.72 12.33 -2.88
N LEU A 44 -30.26 12.05 -1.66
CA LEU A 44 -30.12 10.70 -1.10
C LEU A 44 -31.46 9.93 -1.01
N GLN A 45 -32.59 10.65 -0.99
CA GLN A 45 -33.93 10.04 -0.93
C GLN A 45 -34.32 9.32 -2.23
N ASP A 46 -33.75 9.75 -3.36
CA ASP A 46 -34.08 9.20 -4.67
C ASP A 46 -33.28 7.92 -4.99
N LEU A 47 -32.22 7.65 -4.23
CA LEU A 47 -31.29 6.51 -4.45
C LEU A 47 -32.00 5.15 -4.59
N PRO A 48 -33.00 4.78 -3.76
CA PRO A 48 -33.73 3.51 -3.90
C PRO A 48 -34.49 3.34 -5.23
N THR A 49 -34.81 4.44 -5.91
CA THR A 49 -35.59 4.43 -7.15
C THR A 49 -34.71 4.26 -8.41
N GLU A 50 -33.40 4.40 -8.28
CA GLU A 50 -32.48 4.34 -9.42
C GLU A 50 -32.15 2.90 -9.83
N SER A 51 -32.36 2.59 -11.11
CA SER A 51 -32.20 1.24 -11.64
C SER A 51 -30.77 0.92 -12.10
N PHE A 52 -29.98 1.92 -12.52
CA PHE A 52 -28.61 1.71 -13.00
C PHE A 52 -27.68 2.85 -12.58
N VAL A 53 -26.70 2.54 -11.72
CA VAL A 53 -25.81 3.55 -11.10
C VAL A 53 -24.33 3.15 -11.23
N CYS A 54 -23.46 4.08 -11.60
CA CYS A 54 -22.01 3.93 -11.54
C CYS A 54 -21.43 4.83 -10.46
N PHE A 55 -20.66 4.29 -9.53
CA PHE A 55 -20.02 5.05 -8.46
C PHE A 55 -18.52 5.18 -8.74
N VAL A 56 -17.98 6.39 -8.64
CA VAL A 56 -16.55 6.65 -8.82
C VAL A 56 -15.98 7.36 -7.61
N CYS A 57 -15.11 6.73 -6.84
CA CYS A 57 -14.67 7.32 -5.56
C CYS A 57 -13.19 7.07 -5.28
N SER A 58 -12.46 8.15 -4.95
CA SER A 58 -11.10 8.11 -4.39
C SER A 58 -11.15 7.98 -2.87
N VAL A 59 -10.06 7.59 -2.21
CA VAL A 59 -9.89 7.78 -0.76
C VAL A 59 -8.79 8.81 -0.50
N THR A 60 -8.76 9.36 0.72
CA THR A 60 -7.79 10.39 1.12
C THR A 60 -7.14 10.05 2.46
N GLY A 61 -5.93 10.53 2.67
CA GLY A 61 -5.21 10.37 3.94
C GLY A 61 -5.05 8.91 4.33
N GLN A 62 -5.59 8.53 5.50
CA GLN A 62 -5.52 7.20 6.11
C GLN A 62 -6.71 6.29 5.68
N GLY A 63 -7.08 6.28 4.40
CA GLY A 63 -8.23 5.50 3.89
C GLY A 63 -9.61 6.05 4.31
N GLU A 64 -9.68 7.36 4.55
CA GLU A 64 -10.94 8.06 4.81
C GLU A 64 -11.65 8.39 3.49
N GLU A 65 -12.99 8.33 3.52
CA GLU A 65 -13.78 8.81 2.40
C GLU A 65 -13.57 10.31 2.14
N PRO A 66 -13.58 10.77 0.86
CA PRO A 66 -13.46 12.18 0.52
C PRO A 66 -14.56 12.98 1.18
N LYS A 67 -14.31 14.27 1.43
CA LYS A 67 -15.31 15.14 2.07
C LYS A 67 -16.65 15.16 1.31
N THR A 68 -16.58 15.10 -0.02
CA THR A 68 -17.74 15.04 -0.91
C THR A 68 -18.58 13.76 -0.76
N MET A 69 -18.08 12.73 -0.05
CA MET A 69 -18.80 11.48 0.20
C MET A 69 -19.43 11.42 1.61
N LYS A 70 -19.02 12.25 2.57
CA LYS A 70 -19.36 12.06 3.99
C LYS A 70 -20.87 12.02 4.27
N SER A 71 -21.67 12.92 3.69
CA SER A 71 -23.13 12.94 3.86
C SER A 71 -23.78 11.70 3.26
N PHE A 72 -23.38 11.33 2.05
CA PHE A 72 -23.81 10.13 1.33
C PHE A 72 -23.48 8.86 2.12
N TRP A 73 -22.25 8.76 2.64
CA TRP A 73 -21.79 7.63 3.44
C TRP A 73 -22.55 7.49 4.75
N LYS A 74 -22.75 8.60 5.48
CA LYS A 74 -23.54 8.63 6.71
C LYS A 74 -24.98 8.18 6.48
N PHE A 75 -25.58 8.54 5.34
CA PHE A 75 -26.92 8.07 4.97
C PHE A 75 -26.94 6.56 4.77
N LEU A 76 -26.02 6.00 3.98
CA LEU A 76 -25.96 4.56 3.75
C LEU A 76 -25.74 3.74 5.04
N LEU A 77 -25.07 4.31 6.06
CA LEU A 77 -24.84 3.67 7.35
C LEU A 77 -26.00 3.75 8.35
N LYS A 78 -27.11 4.42 8.00
CA LYS A 78 -28.29 4.48 8.90
C LYS A 78 -28.83 3.07 9.16
N LYS A 79 -28.98 2.72 10.45
CA LYS A 79 -29.59 1.45 10.89
C LYS A 79 -31.05 1.28 10.46
N SER A 80 -31.73 2.38 10.15
CA SER A 80 -33.13 2.39 9.71
C SER A 80 -33.32 1.99 8.25
N LEU A 81 -32.25 1.87 7.45
CA LEU A 81 -32.34 1.43 6.06
C LEU A 81 -32.49 -0.10 6.01
N PRO A 82 -33.61 -0.63 5.47
CA PRO A 82 -33.79 -2.07 5.24
C PRO A 82 -32.70 -2.67 4.35
N SER A 83 -32.40 -3.96 4.53
CA SER A 83 -31.40 -4.69 3.74
C SER A 83 -31.77 -4.90 2.26
N ASP A 84 -32.99 -4.58 1.87
CA ASP A 84 -33.53 -4.65 0.51
C ASP A 84 -33.78 -3.27 -0.12
N SER A 85 -33.33 -2.19 0.53
CA SER A 85 -33.54 -0.80 0.08
C SER A 85 -33.11 -0.52 -1.36
N LEU A 86 -32.13 -1.28 -1.89
CA LEU A 86 -31.55 -1.12 -3.22
C LEU A 86 -31.75 -2.36 -4.11
N VAL A 87 -32.72 -3.23 -3.81
CA VAL A 87 -32.94 -4.51 -4.52
C VAL A 87 -33.11 -4.36 -6.04
N GLY A 88 -33.66 -3.24 -6.51
CA GLY A 88 -33.84 -2.93 -7.93
C GLY A 88 -32.61 -2.34 -8.62
N MET A 89 -31.56 -1.99 -7.87
CA MET A 89 -30.40 -1.27 -8.39
C MET A 89 -29.37 -2.21 -9.01
N LYS A 90 -29.05 -1.98 -10.28
CA LYS A 90 -27.84 -2.50 -10.92
C LYS A 90 -26.73 -1.47 -10.80
N PHE A 91 -25.52 -1.86 -10.44
CA PHE A 91 -24.44 -0.88 -10.26
C PHE A 91 -23.04 -1.35 -10.65
N GLY A 92 -22.15 -0.38 -10.90
CA GLY A 92 -20.70 -0.57 -10.95
C GLY A 92 -20.00 0.41 -10.00
N VAL A 93 -18.83 0.05 -9.49
CA VAL A 93 -18.02 0.93 -8.63
C VAL A 93 -16.59 0.94 -9.16
N PHE A 94 -16.01 2.12 -9.33
CA PHE A 94 -14.61 2.31 -9.73
C PHE A 94 -13.87 3.24 -8.76
N GLY A 95 -12.62 2.92 -8.43
CA GLY A 95 -11.81 3.59 -7.42
C GLY A 95 -11.81 2.87 -6.07
N GLN A 96 -10.99 3.34 -5.13
CA GLN A 96 -10.67 2.73 -3.83
C GLN A 96 -11.85 2.75 -2.81
N ALA A 97 -13.03 2.29 -3.23
CA ALA A 97 -14.31 2.40 -2.51
C ALA A 97 -14.84 1.06 -1.99
N LYS A 98 -13.98 0.22 -1.39
CA LYS A 98 -14.34 -1.15 -0.92
C LYS A 98 -15.50 -1.15 0.07
N LYS A 99 -15.53 -0.20 1.01
CA LYS A 99 -16.61 -0.04 1.99
C LYS A 99 -17.94 0.28 1.30
N LEU A 100 -17.93 1.19 0.32
CA LEU A 100 -19.10 1.54 -0.47
C LEU A 100 -19.67 0.34 -1.23
N TYR A 101 -18.82 -0.37 -1.96
CA TYR A 101 -19.21 -1.55 -2.73
C TYR A 101 -19.89 -2.61 -1.86
N LYS A 102 -19.28 -2.97 -0.72
CA LYS A 102 -19.87 -3.93 0.24
C LYS A 102 -21.21 -3.44 0.77
N ARG A 103 -21.33 -2.16 1.12
CA ARG A 103 -22.56 -1.60 1.68
C ARG A 103 -23.71 -1.59 0.66
N LEU A 104 -23.44 -1.32 -0.61
CA LEU A 104 -24.45 -1.37 -1.67
C LEU A 104 -25.01 -2.79 -1.85
N ILE A 105 -24.15 -3.82 -1.79
CA ILE A 105 -24.58 -5.23 -1.83
C ILE A 105 -25.42 -5.58 -0.59
N GLN A 106 -25.01 -5.15 0.60
CA GLN A 106 -25.75 -5.40 1.85
C GLN A 106 -27.16 -4.78 1.86
N LEU A 107 -27.38 -3.73 1.07
CA LEU A 107 -28.68 -3.08 0.91
C LEU A 107 -29.48 -3.66 -0.26
N GLY A 108 -29.02 -4.75 -0.89
CA GLY A 108 -29.75 -5.48 -1.93
C GLY A 108 -29.34 -5.14 -3.37
N GLY A 109 -28.44 -4.17 -3.56
CA GLY A 109 -27.95 -3.80 -4.89
C GLY A 109 -27.22 -4.95 -5.60
N THR A 110 -27.38 -5.05 -6.91
CA THR A 110 -26.66 -6.03 -7.74
C THR A 110 -25.50 -5.37 -8.50
N ALA A 111 -24.27 -5.75 -8.19
CA ALA A 111 -23.12 -5.34 -9.00
C ALA A 111 -23.14 -6.03 -10.38
N ILE A 112 -23.00 -5.27 -11.48
CA ILE A 112 -22.96 -5.82 -12.85
C ILE A 112 -21.56 -6.27 -13.27
N VAL A 113 -20.54 -5.73 -12.60
CA VAL A 113 -19.13 -6.10 -12.72
C VAL A 113 -18.48 -6.01 -11.35
N PRO A 114 -17.35 -6.70 -11.12
CA PRO A 114 -16.50 -6.45 -9.97
C PRO A 114 -16.12 -4.97 -9.86
N ARG A 115 -15.83 -4.52 -8.63
CA ARG A 115 -15.29 -3.17 -8.41
C ARG A 115 -13.96 -3.01 -9.15
N GLY A 116 -13.75 -1.86 -9.79
CA GLY A 116 -12.46 -1.49 -10.35
C GLY A 116 -11.62 -0.71 -9.35
N ASP A 117 -10.34 -1.03 -9.26
CA ASP A 117 -9.37 -0.42 -8.36
C ASP A 117 -8.40 0.44 -9.17
N GLY A 118 -8.55 1.76 -9.09
CA GLY A 118 -7.66 2.69 -9.80
C GLY A 118 -6.47 3.08 -8.95
N ASP A 119 -5.25 2.84 -9.45
CA ASP A 119 -3.98 3.25 -8.82
C ASP A 119 -3.34 4.44 -9.56
N ASP A 120 -3.17 5.57 -8.87
CA ASP A 120 -2.51 6.77 -9.42
C ASP A 120 -0.96 6.62 -9.47
N GLN A 121 -0.40 5.62 -8.78
CA GLN A 121 1.04 5.32 -8.78
C GLN A 121 1.47 4.35 -9.90
N HIS A 122 0.51 3.66 -10.51
CA HIS A 122 0.75 2.85 -11.69
C HIS A 122 1.41 3.69 -12.80
N TYR A 123 2.30 3.10 -13.61
CA TYR A 123 3.02 3.86 -14.64
C TYR A 123 2.10 4.42 -15.75
N LEU A 124 0.93 3.80 -15.92
CA LEU A 124 -0.19 4.28 -16.76
C LEU A 124 -1.22 5.12 -15.97
N GLY A 125 -0.96 5.37 -14.69
CA GLY A 125 -1.93 5.93 -13.75
C GLY A 125 -3.20 5.09 -13.65
N VAL A 126 -4.29 5.77 -13.25
CA VAL A 126 -5.63 5.19 -13.07
C VAL A 126 -6.16 4.49 -14.33
N ASP A 127 -5.71 4.94 -15.52
CA ASP A 127 -6.14 4.38 -16.80
C ASP A 127 -5.75 2.90 -16.97
N GLY A 128 -4.69 2.44 -16.30
CA GLY A 128 -4.26 1.03 -16.36
C GLY A 128 -5.31 0.04 -15.87
N ALA A 129 -6.07 0.41 -14.84
CA ALA A 129 -7.18 -0.40 -14.33
C ALA A 129 -8.54 0.02 -14.89
N LEU A 130 -8.68 1.30 -15.25
CA LEU A 130 -9.92 1.83 -15.80
C LEU A 130 -10.24 1.26 -17.18
N ASP A 131 -9.26 1.14 -18.08
CA ASP A 131 -9.47 0.64 -19.44
C ASP A 131 -10.09 -0.78 -19.45
N PRO A 132 -9.49 -1.81 -18.79
CA PRO A 132 -10.09 -3.14 -18.72
C PRO A 132 -11.42 -3.16 -17.97
N TRP A 133 -11.58 -2.32 -16.94
CA TRP A 133 -12.82 -2.26 -16.17
C TRP A 133 -13.98 -1.70 -17.01
N LEU A 134 -13.73 -0.67 -17.82
CA LEU A 134 -14.72 -0.09 -18.73
C LEU A 134 -15.16 -1.10 -19.78
N GLU A 135 -14.24 -1.88 -20.34
CA GLU A 135 -14.56 -2.94 -21.30
C GLU A 135 -15.56 -3.94 -20.69
N ALA A 136 -15.24 -4.49 -19.51
CA ALA A 136 -16.14 -5.40 -18.80
C ALA A 136 -17.46 -4.74 -18.40
N PHE A 137 -17.42 -3.49 -17.92
CA PHE A 137 -18.59 -2.73 -17.48
C PHE A 137 -19.57 -2.52 -18.63
N TRP A 138 -19.07 -2.13 -19.81
CA TRP A 138 -19.91 -1.90 -20.98
C TRP A 138 -20.45 -3.19 -21.57
N ASP A 139 -19.66 -4.27 -21.59
CA ASP A 139 -20.13 -5.59 -22.03
C ASP A 139 -21.29 -6.11 -21.17
N ALA A 140 -21.18 -5.97 -19.84
CA ALA A 140 -22.26 -6.33 -18.93
C ALA A 140 -23.47 -5.40 -19.09
N ALA A 141 -23.23 -4.09 -19.18
CA ALA A 141 -24.29 -3.10 -19.32
C ALA A 141 -25.11 -3.30 -20.61
N LEU A 142 -24.46 -3.62 -21.74
CA LEU A 142 -25.15 -3.85 -23.01
C LEU A 142 -25.94 -5.16 -23.05
N LYS A 143 -25.55 -6.18 -22.27
CA LYS A 143 -26.35 -7.40 -22.09
C LYS A 143 -27.64 -7.15 -21.31
N ILE A 144 -27.59 -6.28 -20.31
CA ILE A 144 -28.74 -5.92 -19.45
C ILE A 144 -29.62 -4.88 -20.15
N PHE A 145 -28.99 -3.91 -20.81
CA PHE A 145 -29.62 -2.80 -21.52
C PHE A 145 -29.14 -2.82 -22.99
N PRO A 146 -29.81 -3.59 -23.88
CA PRO A 146 -29.41 -3.69 -25.30
C PRO A 146 -29.66 -2.39 -26.06
N LEU A 147 -28.92 -2.19 -27.16
CA LEU A 147 -29.05 -1.01 -28.02
C LEU A 147 -30.46 -0.92 -28.63
N PRO A 148 -31.00 0.30 -28.83
CA PRO A 148 -32.25 0.46 -29.59
C PRO A 148 -32.12 -0.08 -31.01
N SER A 149 -33.20 -0.65 -31.54
CA SER A 149 -33.23 -1.24 -32.88
C SER A 149 -32.78 -0.24 -33.95
N GLY A 150 -31.78 -0.62 -34.75
CA GLY A 150 -31.24 0.20 -35.84
C GLY A 150 -30.12 1.17 -35.45
N LEU A 151 -29.69 1.22 -34.18
CA LEU A 151 -28.57 2.06 -33.73
C LEU A 151 -27.30 1.22 -33.46
N SER A 152 -26.16 1.72 -33.93
CA SER A 152 -24.82 1.22 -33.56
C SER A 152 -24.18 2.11 -32.50
N ILE A 153 -23.14 1.60 -31.83
CA ILE A 153 -22.29 2.42 -30.95
C ILE A 153 -21.65 3.53 -31.78
N ILE A 154 -21.67 4.76 -31.27
CA ILE A 154 -21.02 5.92 -31.91
C ILE A 154 -19.50 5.69 -31.87
N PRO A 155 -18.80 5.67 -33.02
CA PRO A 155 -17.35 5.45 -33.05
C PRO A 155 -16.58 6.52 -32.28
N SER A 156 -15.51 6.12 -31.59
CA SER A 156 -14.59 7.05 -30.91
C SER A 156 -13.88 8.01 -31.86
N THR A 157 -13.88 7.73 -33.15
CA THR A 157 -13.37 8.61 -34.23
C THR A 157 -14.36 9.68 -34.67
N THR A 158 -15.53 9.78 -34.03
CA THR A 158 -16.50 10.85 -34.27
C THR A 158 -16.23 11.98 -33.28
N LEU A 159 -16.14 13.23 -33.76
CA LEU A 159 -16.02 14.40 -32.89
C LEU A 159 -17.20 14.41 -31.91
N PRO A 160 -16.98 14.32 -30.59
CA PRO A 160 -18.07 14.39 -29.62
C PRO A 160 -18.75 15.76 -29.71
N HIS A 161 -20.07 15.80 -29.50
CA HIS A 161 -20.77 17.07 -29.29
C HIS A 161 -20.15 17.82 -28.10
N SER A 162 -19.94 19.13 -28.24
CA SER A 162 -19.51 19.96 -27.12
C SER A 162 -20.55 19.92 -26.01
N THR A 163 -20.11 19.86 -24.76
CA THR A 163 -21.03 19.90 -23.61
C THR A 163 -21.80 21.22 -23.58
N PHE A 164 -21.19 22.27 -24.13
CA PHE A 164 -21.72 23.62 -24.15
C PHE A 164 -21.89 24.15 -25.57
N GLU A 165 -22.85 25.05 -25.73
CA GLU A 165 -22.90 26.02 -26.82
C GLU A 165 -22.55 27.40 -26.24
N ILE A 166 -22.11 28.31 -27.11
CA ILE A 166 -21.70 29.65 -26.71
C ILE A 166 -22.49 30.71 -27.44
N GLU A 167 -22.72 31.83 -26.77
CA GLU A 167 -23.33 33.03 -27.32
C GLU A 167 -22.50 34.24 -26.88
N PHE A 168 -22.21 35.13 -27.82
CA PHE A 168 -21.57 36.40 -27.51
C PHE A 168 -22.63 37.39 -27.03
N VAL A 169 -22.42 37.94 -25.84
CA VAL A 169 -23.39 38.83 -25.17
C VAL A 169 -22.82 40.24 -25.11
N LYS A 170 -23.66 41.23 -25.44
CA LYS A 170 -23.36 42.65 -25.24
C LYS A 170 -24.00 43.10 -23.92
N ASP A 171 -23.25 43.78 -23.08
CA ASP A 171 -23.69 44.32 -21.78
C ASP A 171 -24.32 43.27 -20.83
N PRO A 172 -23.54 42.29 -20.34
CA PRO A 172 -24.06 41.20 -19.54
C PRO A 172 -24.37 41.58 -18.09
N GLU A 173 -25.29 40.83 -17.49
CA GLU A 173 -25.47 40.79 -16.05
C GLU A 173 -24.41 39.84 -15.44
N ILE A 174 -23.46 40.40 -14.69
CA ILE A 174 -22.29 39.67 -14.18
C ILE A 174 -22.62 39.01 -12.84
N ALA A 175 -22.15 37.77 -12.65
CA ALA A 175 -22.25 37.06 -11.38
C ALA A 175 -21.67 37.89 -10.22
N LYS A 176 -22.39 37.95 -9.10
CA LYS A 176 -21.76 38.22 -7.80
C LYS A 176 -21.40 36.89 -7.16
N GLU A 177 -20.13 36.51 -7.22
CA GLU A 177 -19.64 35.32 -6.52
C GLU A 177 -19.60 35.64 -5.02
N GLU A 178 -20.45 34.99 -4.21
CA GLU A 178 -20.39 35.05 -2.75
C GLU A 178 -19.21 34.20 -2.25
N ALA A 179 -17.99 34.64 -2.53
CA ALA A 179 -16.76 34.00 -2.07
C ALA A 179 -16.14 34.81 -0.92
N LEU A 180 -15.51 34.09 0.02
CA LEU A 180 -14.69 34.74 1.03
C LEU A 180 -13.40 35.24 0.35
N THR A 181 -13.18 36.55 0.47
CA THR A 181 -12.01 37.21 -0.09
C THR A 181 -11.00 37.49 1.01
N ALA A 182 -9.75 37.15 0.74
CA ALA A 182 -8.59 37.54 1.51
C ALA A 182 -7.86 38.67 0.79
N LYS A 183 -7.45 39.68 1.54
CA LYS A 183 -6.66 40.81 1.02
C LYS A 183 -5.22 40.69 1.48
N VAL A 184 -4.27 40.86 0.56
CA VAL A 184 -2.84 40.75 0.83
C VAL A 184 -2.39 41.95 1.66
N LEU A 185 -1.89 41.66 2.86
CA LEU A 185 -1.27 42.65 3.73
C LEU A 185 0.25 42.61 3.59
N GLU A 186 0.83 41.41 3.54
CA GLU A 186 2.28 41.22 3.39
C GLU A 186 2.62 40.06 2.45
N ASN A 187 3.70 40.23 1.70
CA ASN A 187 4.32 39.21 0.85
C ASN A 187 5.84 39.41 0.87
N ILE A 188 6.51 38.76 1.83
CA ILE A 188 7.92 39.02 2.15
C ILE A 188 8.73 37.74 1.99
N ARG A 189 9.84 37.81 1.25
CA ARG A 189 10.82 36.72 1.24
C ARG A 189 11.56 36.70 2.58
N ILE A 190 11.47 35.57 3.29
CA ILE A 190 12.09 35.36 4.61
C ILE A 190 13.37 34.50 4.55
N THR A 191 13.89 34.31 3.34
CA THR A 191 15.19 33.69 3.04
C THR A 191 16.09 34.72 2.40
N SER A 192 17.41 34.58 2.56
CA SER A 192 18.38 35.44 1.89
C SER A 192 18.16 35.44 0.37
N PRO A 193 18.30 36.58 -0.34
CA PRO A 193 18.20 36.66 -1.79
C PRO A 193 19.06 35.63 -2.53
N ASP A 194 20.25 35.34 -1.98
CA ASP A 194 21.24 34.42 -2.56
C ASP A 194 20.94 32.93 -2.27
N HIS A 195 19.98 32.65 -1.39
CA HIS A 195 19.57 31.27 -1.11
C HIS A 195 18.79 30.68 -2.29
N PHE A 196 19.06 29.43 -2.65
CA PHE A 196 18.43 28.80 -3.83
C PHE A 196 16.91 28.62 -3.69
N GLN A 197 16.42 28.39 -2.46
CA GLN A 197 15.00 28.22 -2.18
C GLN A 197 14.39 29.55 -1.73
N ASP A 198 13.42 30.03 -2.50
CA ASP A 198 12.61 31.20 -2.13
C ASP A 198 11.51 30.71 -1.17
N VAL A 199 11.58 31.12 0.10
CA VAL A 199 10.52 30.90 1.11
C VAL A 199 9.97 32.25 1.51
N ARG A 200 8.65 32.37 1.52
CA ARG A 200 7.92 33.61 1.78
C ARG A 200 6.99 33.52 2.98
N HIS A 201 6.92 34.63 3.71
CA HIS A 201 5.86 34.95 4.64
C HIS A 201 4.75 35.71 3.91
N PHE A 202 3.52 35.26 4.08
CA PHE A 202 2.34 35.95 3.62
C PHE A 202 1.45 36.31 4.79
N GLU A 203 0.92 37.52 4.81
CA GLU A 203 -0.16 37.94 5.72
C GLU A 203 -1.37 38.37 4.91
N PHE A 204 -2.55 37.90 5.32
CA PHE A 204 -3.81 38.21 4.68
C PHE A 204 -4.82 38.75 5.70
N GLU A 205 -5.54 39.80 5.31
CA GLU A 205 -6.77 40.23 5.96
C GLU A 205 -7.92 39.34 5.50
N ILE A 206 -8.71 38.84 6.46
CA ILE A 206 -9.87 37.98 6.24
C ILE A 206 -11.10 38.56 6.94
N PRO A 207 -12.33 38.19 6.56
CA PRO A 207 -13.53 38.66 7.26
C PRO A 207 -13.54 38.24 8.74
N GLN A 208 -13.90 39.16 9.64
CA GLN A 208 -13.83 38.97 11.10
C GLN A 208 -14.71 37.82 11.63
N ASN A 209 -15.75 37.44 10.89
CA ASN A 209 -16.63 36.33 11.24
C ASN A 209 -15.99 34.95 11.00
N ILE A 210 -14.86 34.87 10.30
CA ILE A 210 -14.17 33.61 10.02
C ILE A 210 -13.24 33.25 11.18
N LYS A 211 -13.51 32.10 11.81
CA LYS A 211 -12.71 31.56 12.92
C LYS A 211 -11.91 30.35 12.47
N TYR A 212 -10.64 30.29 12.89
CA TYR A 212 -9.77 29.12 12.72
C TYR A 212 -9.07 28.78 14.05
N SER A 213 -8.42 27.62 14.08
CA SER A 213 -7.63 27.12 15.22
C SER A 213 -6.16 26.95 14.83
N ALA A 214 -5.25 26.95 15.80
CA ALA A 214 -3.84 26.70 15.50
C ALA A 214 -3.65 25.30 14.91
N GLY A 215 -2.88 25.20 13.83
CA GLY A 215 -2.71 23.97 13.03
C GLY A 215 -3.75 23.76 11.93
N ASP A 216 -4.77 24.63 11.80
CA ASP A 216 -5.72 24.62 10.68
C ASP A 216 -5.05 24.93 9.33
N ILE A 217 -5.79 24.74 8.25
CA ILE A 217 -5.31 24.82 6.87
C ILE A 217 -6.10 25.91 6.13
N MET A 218 -5.38 26.80 5.44
CA MET A 218 -5.97 27.74 4.48
C MET A 218 -5.90 27.13 3.08
N VAL A 219 -7.03 27.12 2.39
CA VAL A 219 -7.14 26.60 1.03
C VAL A 219 -7.33 27.75 0.07
N ILE A 220 -6.44 27.85 -0.91
CA ILE A 220 -6.35 28.97 -1.84
C ILE A 220 -6.64 28.48 -3.26
N LYS A 221 -7.56 29.16 -3.95
CA LYS A 221 -7.76 29.01 -5.39
C LYS A 221 -6.81 29.98 -6.11
N PRO A 222 -5.81 29.48 -6.86
CA PRO A 222 -4.87 30.37 -7.55
C PRO A 222 -5.52 31.06 -8.75
N ARG A 223 -4.77 31.99 -9.35
CA ARG A 223 -5.02 32.50 -10.71
C ARG A 223 -3.82 32.22 -11.59
N ASN A 224 -4.03 32.13 -12.89
CA ASN A 224 -2.93 32.15 -13.85
C ASN A 224 -2.37 33.58 -13.96
N ILE A 225 -1.08 33.68 -14.23
CA ILE A 225 -0.39 34.96 -14.43
C ILE A 225 -0.87 35.58 -15.75
N LYS A 226 -1.38 36.82 -15.69
CA LYS A 226 -2.04 37.51 -16.80
C LYS A 226 -1.18 37.58 -18.05
N GLU A 227 0.11 37.88 -17.93
CA GLU A 227 1.03 37.97 -19.07
C GLU A 227 1.12 36.63 -19.82
N LYS A 228 1.14 35.52 -19.08
CA LYS A 228 1.14 34.18 -19.69
C LYS A 228 -0.20 33.83 -20.32
N VAL A 229 -1.31 34.30 -19.76
CA VAL A 229 -2.64 34.12 -20.36
C VAL A 229 -2.73 34.87 -21.68
N LEU A 230 -2.17 36.09 -21.77
CA LEU A 230 -2.10 36.84 -23.03
C LEU A 230 -1.30 36.07 -24.10
N GLU A 231 -0.19 35.42 -23.74
CA GLU A 231 0.54 34.54 -24.66
C GLU A 231 -0.33 33.39 -25.18
N VAL A 232 -1.16 32.78 -24.33
CA VAL A 232 -2.10 31.71 -24.73
C VAL A 232 -3.14 32.23 -25.72
N ILE A 233 -3.76 33.37 -25.41
CA ILE A 233 -4.80 33.98 -26.24
C ILE A 233 -4.23 34.41 -27.61
N GLU A 234 -3.02 34.96 -27.62
CA GLU A 234 -2.33 35.33 -28.87
C GLU A 234 -1.97 34.11 -29.71
N HIS A 235 -1.43 33.05 -29.10
CA HIS A 235 -1.11 31.79 -29.79
C HIS A 235 -2.35 31.13 -30.42
N LEU A 236 -3.51 31.20 -29.75
CA LEU A 236 -4.77 30.65 -30.24
C LEU A 236 -5.50 31.56 -31.23
N GLY A 237 -4.98 32.76 -31.51
CA GLY A 237 -5.57 33.71 -32.45
C GLY A 237 -6.87 34.35 -31.94
N TRP A 238 -7.02 34.50 -30.62
CA TRP A 238 -8.24 35.02 -29.98
C TRP A 238 -8.09 36.41 -29.36
N LYS A 239 -7.05 37.14 -29.77
CA LYS A 239 -6.74 38.48 -29.26
C LYS A 239 -7.89 39.47 -29.44
N ASP A 240 -8.56 39.43 -30.58
CA ASP A 240 -9.63 40.39 -30.92
C ASP A 240 -10.91 40.16 -30.11
N ILE A 241 -11.12 38.94 -29.59
CA ILE A 241 -12.31 38.54 -28.84
C ILE A 241 -12.05 38.36 -27.34
N MET A 242 -10.84 38.70 -26.86
CA MET A 242 -10.40 38.36 -25.51
C MET A 242 -11.24 39.01 -24.40
N ASN A 243 -11.82 40.17 -24.70
CA ASN A 243 -12.65 40.96 -23.80
C ASN A 243 -14.15 40.82 -24.10
N ASP A 244 -14.52 40.06 -25.14
CA ASP A 244 -15.93 39.83 -25.44
C ASP A 244 -16.51 38.88 -24.39
N TYR A 245 -17.74 39.17 -23.98
CA TYR A 245 -18.44 38.34 -23.02
C TYR A 245 -19.08 37.14 -23.71
N ILE A 246 -18.79 35.96 -23.17
CA ILE A 246 -19.27 34.68 -23.67
C ILE A 246 -20.20 34.08 -22.61
N GLN A 247 -21.45 33.83 -22.99
CA GLN A 247 -22.38 33.04 -22.20
C GLN A 247 -22.31 31.60 -22.66
N PHE A 248 -22.08 30.69 -21.72
CA PHE A 248 -22.18 29.26 -21.98
C PHE A 248 -23.61 28.80 -21.71
N ARG A 249 -24.14 27.98 -22.61
CA ARG A 249 -25.41 27.27 -22.46
C ARG A 249 -25.15 25.77 -22.61
N VAL A 250 -25.94 24.96 -21.93
CA VAL A 250 -25.88 23.50 -22.12
C VAL A 250 -26.29 23.17 -23.57
N ASN A 251 -25.53 22.30 -24.23
CA ASN A 251 -25.86 21.88 -25.59
C ASN A 251 -27.07 20.92 -25.59
N PRO A 252 -28.22 21.27 -26.19
CA PRO A 252 -29.42 20.43 -26.17
C PRO A 252 -29.26 19.15 -27.00
N LEU A 253 -28.26 19.09 -27.88
CA LEU A 253 -27.97 17.92 -28.71
C LEU A 253 -27.25 16.81 -27.93
N VAL A 254 -26.82 17.05 -26.70
CA VAL A 254 -26.17 16.03 -25.87
C VAL A 254 -27.26 15.12 -25.26
N PRO A 255 -27.31 13.82 -25.65
CA PRO A 255 -28.38 12.92 -25.23
C PRO A 255 -28.46 12.77 -23.71
N GLY A 256 -29.65 12.97 -23.15
CA GLY A 256 -29.94 12.80 -21.72
C GLY A 256 -30.03 14.07 -20.87
N LEU A 257 -29.79 15.23 -21.48
CA LEU A 257 -30.01 16.54 -20.84
C LEU A 257 -31.47 16.97 -21.11
N ASN A 258 -32.40 16.62 -20.21
CA ASN A 258 -33.79 17.08 -20.32
C ASN A 258 -33.89 18.56 -19.89
N GLU A 259 -34.89 19.28 -20.41
CA GLU A 259 -35.13 20.71 -20.10
C GLU A 259 -35.25 21.02 -18.60
N LEU A 260 -35.73 20.07 -17.80
CA LEU A 260 -35.87 20.20 -16.33
C LEU A 260 -34.55 20.15 -15.53
N THR A 261 -33.43 19.83 -16.18
CA THR A 261 -32.07 19.71 -15.57
C THR A 261 -31.08 20.78 -16.05
N LEU A 262 -31.52 21.74 -16.87
CA LEU A 262 -30.64 22.70 -17.55
C LEU A 262 -29.85 23.62 -16.60
N ASP A 263 -30.43 24.03 -15.47
CA ASP A 263 -29.77 24.91 -14.49
C ASP A 263 -28.84 24.18 -13.51
N ALA A 264 -29.00 22.86 -13.35
CA ALA A 264 -28.25 22.06 -12.38
C ALA A 264 -26.89 21.57 -12.90
N ILE A 265 -26.70 21.58 -14.22
CA ILE A 265 -25.54 20.95 -14.88
C ILE A 265 -24.48 21.98 -15.26
N LEU A 266 -24.89 23.22 -15.49
CA LEU A 266 -23.95 24.29 -15.78
C LEU A 266 -23.20 24.63 -14.47
N PRO A 267 -21.87 24.51 -14.42
CA PRO A 267 -21.11 24.90 -13.25
C PRO A 267 -21.40 26.36 -12.89
N ASP A 268 -21.42 26.71 -11.60
CA ASP A 268 -21.75 28.08 -11.16
C ASP A 268 -20.91 29.16 -11.87
N TRP A 269 -19.65 28.84 -12.16
CA TRP A 269 -18.72 29.73 -12.86
C TRP A 269 -18.98 29.90 -14.37
N LEU A 270 -19.87 29.10 -14.96
CA LEU A 270 -20.33 29.23 -16.35
C LEU A 270 -21.75 29.80 -16.45
N LYS A 271 -22.48 29.94 -15.33
CA LYS A 271 -23.89 30.41 -15.30
C LYS A 271 -24.07 31.83 -15.80
N TYR A 272 -23.04 32.64 -15.69
CA TYR A 272 -23.05 34.05 -16.06
C TYR A 272 -22.04 34.32 -17.18
N PRO A 273 -22.24 35.39 -17.97
CA PRO A 273 -21.32 35.73 -19.04
C PRO A 273 -19.91 36.03 -18.49
N ILE A 274 -18.90 35.46 -19.14
CA ILE A 274 -17.49 35.59 -18.74
C ILE A 274 -16.64 35.99 -19.95
N THR A 275 -15.62 36.82 -19.74
CA THR A 275 -14.65 37.14 -20.79
C THR A 275 -13.65 36.00 -20.97
N LEU A 276 -13.13 35.83 -22.18
CA LEU A 276 -12.15 34.79 -22.48
C LEU A 276 -10.89 34.92 -21.61
N ILE A 277 -10.43 36.15 -21.36
CA ILE A 277 -9.29 36.40 -20.47
C ILE A 277 -9.59 35.96 -19.03
N SER A 278 -10.75 36.31 -18.48
CA SER A 278 -11.13 35.92 -17.11
C SER A 278 -11.28 34.41 -16.96
N LEU A 279 -11.79 33.74 -18.01
CA LEU A 279 -11.90 32.29 -18.07
C LEU A 279 -10.53 31.61 -17.90
N PHE A 280 -9.53 32.02 -18.68
CA PHE A 280 -8.17 31.50 -18.58
C PHE A 280 -7.47 31.91 -17.28
N GLU A 281 -7.68 33.12 -16.79
CA GLU A 281 -7.06 33.59 -15.54
C GLU A 281 -7.58 32.82 -14.31
N ASN A 282 -8.89 32.61 -14.20
CA ASN A 282 -9.54 32.21 -12.95
C ASN A 282 -10.04 30.77 -12.91
N HIS A 283 -10.23 30.10 -14.05
CA HIS A 283 -10.96 28.83 -14.09
C HIS A 283 -10.24 27.69 -14.81
N LEU A 284 -9.35 27.96 -15.78
CA LEU A 284 -8.71 26.90 -16.58
C LEU A 284 -7.24 26.64 -16.17
N ASP A 285 -6.87 25.38 -15.95
CA ASP A 285 -5.50 24.94 -15.60
C ASP A 285 -4.65 24.70 -16.86
N ILE A 286 -4.48 25.74 -17.69
CA ILE A 286 -3.74 25.68 -18.97
C ILE A 286 -2.23 25.46 -18.80
N PHE A 287 -1.69 25.79 -17.62
CA PHE A 287 -0.29 25.50 -17.25
C PHE A 287 -0.14 24.24 -16.40
N GLY A 288 -1.25 23.52 -16.18
CA GLY A 288 -1.26 22.19 -15.59
C GLY A 288 -0.78 21.12 -16.56
N ARG A 289 -0.65 19.89 -16.07
CA ARG A 289 -0.31 18.73 -16.90
C ARG A 289 -1.54 18.32 -17.72
N PRO A 290 -1.42 18.16 -19.06
CA PRO A 290 -2.52 17.71 -19.90
C PRO A 290 -2.85 16.25 -19.58
N ARG A 291 -4.14 15.92 -19.62
CA ARG A 291 -4.63 14.56 -19.31
C ARG A 291 -4.93 13.78 -20.57
N ARG A 292 -5.14 12.48 -20.49
CA ARG A 292 -5.34 11.62 -21.68
C ARG A 292 -6.47 12.10 -22.60
N TYR A 293 -7.61 12.52 -22.04
CA TYR A 293 -8.73 13.02 -22.83
C TYR A 293 -8.42 14.32 -23.60
N PHE A 294 -7.51 15.15 -23.10
CA PHE A 294 -7.07 16.35 -23.81
C PHE A 294 -6.49 15.98 -25.18
N PHE A 295 -5.60 14.98 -25.25
CA PHE A 295 -5.01 14.53 -26.51
C PHE A 295 -6.05 13.94 -27.47
N HIS A 296 -6.99 13.16 -26.94
CA HIS A 296 -8.08 12.59 -27.72
C HIS A 296 -8.93 13.69 -28.38
N LEU A 297 -9.40 14.65 -27.59
CA LEU A 297 -10.26 15.72 -28.09
C LEU A 297 -9.48 16.66 -29.01
N LEU A 298 -8.21 16.96 -28.69
CA LEU A 298 -7.35 17.82 -29.51
C LEU A 298 -7.16 17.24 -30.93
N SER A 299 -7.10 15.91 -31.07
CA SER A 299 -6.91 15.25 -32.38
C SER A 299 -7.94 15.62 -33.45
N PHE A 300 -9.15 16.04 -33.03
CA PHE A 300 -10.21 16.49 -33.95
C PHE A 300 -10.04 17.93 -34.45
N PHE A 301 -9.16 18.70 -33.82
CA PHE A 301 -8.94 20.12 -34.13
C PHE A 301 -7.62 20.34 -34.87
N VAL A 302 -6.96 19.28 -35.31
CA VAL A 302 -5.67 19.32 -36.01
C VAL A 302 -5.89 19.09 -37.50
N SER A 303 -5.25 19.91 -38.35
CA SER A 303 -5.36 19.80 -39.81
C SER A 303 -4.21 19.02 -40.46
N ASP A 304 -3.05 18.95 -39.79
CA ASP A 304 -1.93 18.12 -40.21
C ASP A 304 -2.14 16.65 -39.80
N GLU A 305 -2.08 15.71 -40.76
CA GLU A 305 -2.37 14.30 -40.52
C GLU A 305 -1.31 13.62 -39.62
N MET A 306 -0.03 13.99 -39.71
CA MET A 306 1.00 13.41 -38.84
C MET A 306 0.81 13.82 -37.36
N GLN A 307 0.49 15.09 -37.13
CA GLN A 307 0.15 15.60 -35.81
C GLN A 307 -1.11 14.90 -35.25
N LYS A 308 -2.13 14.70 -36.09
CA LYS A 308 -3.36 14.02 -35.71
C LYS A 308 -3.12 12.55 -35.33
N GLU A 309 -2.37 11.81 -36.14
CA GLU A 309 -1.97 10.43 -35.83
C GLU A 309 -1.27 10.34 -34.47
N LYS A 310 -0.33 11.26 -34.18
CA LYS A 310 0.38 11.27 -32.90
C LYS A 310 -0.52 11.57 -31.70
N LEU A 311 -1.50 12.47 -31.86
CA LEU A 311 -2.47 12.76 -30.79
C LEU A 311 -3.41 11.58 -30.54
N VAL A 312 -3.85 10.90 -31.60
CA VAL A 312 -4.63 9.65 -31.49
C VAL A 312 -3.84 8.57 -30.78
N GLU A 313 -2.54 8.45 -31.10
CA GLU A 313 -1.63 7.51 -30.43
C GLU A 313 -1.51 7.83 -28.93
N PHE A 314 -1.25 9.09 -28.55
CA PHE A 314 -1.18 9.49 -27.14
C PHE A 314 -2.48 9.23 -26.37
N ALA A 315 -3.63 9.29 -27.05
CA ALA A 315 -4.93 8.97 -26.48
C ALA A 315 -5.20 7.45 -26.38
N SER A 316 -4.46 6.62 -27.10
CA SER A 316 -4.66 5.17 -27.13
C SER A 316 -4.05 4.49 -25.90
N THR A 317 -4.46 3.25 -25.65
CA THR A 317 -3.90 2.43 -24.57
C THR A 317 -2.46 2.01 -24.91
N GLU A 318 -2.16 1.82 -26.20
CA GLU A 318 -0.82 1.45 -26.70
C GLU A 318 0.19 2.61 -26.59
N GLY A 319 -0.25 3.85 -26.83
CA GLY A 319 0.61 5.04 -26.81
C GLY A 319 0.82 5.69 -25.44
N GLN A 320 0.40 5.04 -24.35
CA GLN A 320 0.55 5.61 -23.00
C GLN A 320 2.02 5.78 -22.55
N ASN A 321 2.92 4.89 -22.96
CA ASN A 321 4.36 5.03 -22.67
C ASN A 321 4.97 6.26 -23.36
N ASP A 322 4.51 6.51 -24.57
CA ASP A 322 4.90 7.65 -25.40
C ASP A 322 4.37 8.96 -24.80
N LEU A 323 3.10 8.97 -24.39
CA LEU A 323 2.52 10.07 -23.63
C LEU A 323 3.28 10.32 -22.31
N TYR A 324 3.62 9.27 -21.56
CA TYR A 324 4.39 9.41 -20.32
C TYR A 324 5.76 10.06 -20.59
N THR A 325 6.45 9.62 -21.63
CA THR A 325 7.77 10.14 -21.98
C THR A 325 7.70 11.58 -22.46
N TYR A 326 6.74 11.89 -23.34
CA TYR A 326 6.53 13.22 -23.89
C TYR A 326 6.06 14.21 -22.83
N ALA A 327 4.97 13.91 -22.11
CA ALA A 327 4.33 14.84 -21.19
C ALA A 327 4.71 14.61 -19.71
N HIS A 328 4.51 13.41 -19.15
CA HIS A 328 4.58 13.19 -17.70
C HIS A 328 6.00 13.28 -17.12
N LYS A 329 6.97 12.61 -17.75
CA LYS A 329 8.39 12.60 -17.36
C LYS A 329 9.01 13.99 -17.46
N MET A 330 8.64 14.72 -18.52
CA MET A 330 9.10 16.08 -18.79
C MET A 330 8.36 17.14 -17.98
N LYS A 331 7.19 16.78 -17.45
CA LYS A 331 6.22 17.68 -16.81
C LYS A 331 5.80 18.81 -17.76
N ARG A 332 5.51 18.46 -19.03
CA ARG A 332 4.97 19.41 -20.01
C ARG A 332 3.59 19.89 -19.60
N THR A 333 3.31 21.14 -19.92
CA THR A 333 2.04 21.83 -19.68
C THR A 333 1.12 21.73 -20.88
N THR A 334 -0.18 21.88 -20.66
CA THR A 334 -1.18 21.90 -21.74
C THR A 334 -0.84 22.96 -22.80
N PHE A 335 -0.38 24.14 -22.39
CA PHE A 335 0.06 25.19 -23.33
C PHE A 335 1.27 24.79 -24.17
N GLU A 336 2.28 24.14 -23.58
CA GLU A 336 3.44 23.65 -24.35
C GLU A 336 3.02 22.64 -25.41
N VAL A 337 2.05 21.76 -25.10
CA VAL A 337 1.50 20.85 -26.12
C VAL A 337 0.81 21.63 -27.24
N LEU A 338 0.00 22.65 -26.93
CA LEU A 338 -0.62 23.51 -27.96
C LEU A 338 0.41 24.26 -28.82
N LYS A 339 1.64 24.51 -28.31
CA LYS A 339 2.75 25.07 -29.09
C LYS A 339 3.41 24.04 -30.00
N ASP A 340 3.57 22.80 -29.51
CA ASP A 340 4.18 21.71 -30.27
C ASP A 340 3.29 21.28 -31.46
N PHE A 341 1.95 21.33 -31.28
CA PHE A 341 0.95 20.97 -32.31
C PHE A 341 0.41 22.21 -33.02
N THR A 342 1.17 22.70 -34.00
CA THR A 342 0.96 24.02 -34.63
C THR A 342 -0.27 24.14 -35.53
N SER A 343 -0.86 23.03 -35.99
CA SER A 343 -1.99 23.05 -36.91
C SER A 343 -3.37 23.00 -36.22
N VAL A 344 -3.37 23.15 -34.89
CA VAL A 344 -4.54 23.12 -34.01
C VAL A 344 -5.43 24.36 -34.21
N LYS A 345 -6.75 24.14 -34.38
CA LYS A 345 -7.79 25.17 -34.43
C LYS A 345 -9.00 24.74 -33.60
N ILE A 346 -9.04 25.16 -32.34
CA ILE A 346 -10.09 24.78 -31.38
C ILE A 346 -11.29 25.73 -31.55
N ALA A 347 -12.51 25.19 -31.47
CA ALA A 347 -13.70 26.01 -31.31
C ALA A 347 -13.92 26.34 -29.82
N LEU A 348 -14.17 27.62 -29.50
CA LEU A 348 -14.30 28.14 -28.12
C LEU A 348 -15.25 27.31 -27.24
N LYS A 349 -16.33 26.77 -27.80
CA LYS A 349 -17.32 25.96 -27.07
C LYS A 349 -16.76 24.66 -26.48
N TYR A 350 -15.62 24.19 -26.96
CA TYR A 350 -14.92 23.01 -26.42
C TYR A 350 -13.90 23.35 -25.32
N LEU A 351 -13.66 24.62 -25.01
CA LEU A 351 -12.65 25.00 -24.02
C LEU A 351 -12.86 24.35 -22.65
N PRO A 352 -14.07 24.35 -22.06
CA PRO A 352 -14.29 23.70 -20.77
C PRO A 352 -14.16 22.17 -20.82
N ASP A 353 -14.39 21.56 -22.00
CA ASP A 353 -14.21 20.11 -22.21
C ASP A 353 -12.74 19.72 -22.38
N LEU A 354 -11.93 20.63 -22.92
CA LEU A 354 -10.54 20.40 -23.30
C LEU A 354 -9.56 20.68 -22.15
N ILE A 355 -9.74 21.78 -21.43
CA ILE A 355 -8.78 22.24 -20.42
C ILE A 355 -9.36 22.01 -19.02
N PRO A 356 -8.67 21.28 -18.13
CA PRO A 356 -9.15 21.01 -16.79
C PRO A 356 -9.40 22.29 -15.97
N ARG A 357 -10.34 22.21 -15.02
CA ARG A 357 -10.57 23.30 -14.06
C ARG A 357 -9.36 23.49 -13.14
N MET A 358 -9.08 24.76 -12.82
CA MET A 358 -8.08 25.15 -11.84
C MET A 358 -8.45 24.67 -10.43
N ARG A 359 -7.54 23.89 -9.83
CA ARG A 359 -7.71 23.29 -8.50
C ARG A 359 -7.21 24.21 -7.37
N GLU A 360 -7.72 24.00 -6.17
CA GLU A 360 -7.26 24.72 -4.98
C GLU A 360 -6.02 24.07 -4.35
N ARG A 361 -5.28 24.81 -3.52
CA ARG A 361 -4.05 24.35 -2.86
C ARG A 361 -4.12 24.60 -1.35
N HIS A 362 -3.68 23.62 -0.57
CA HIS A 362 -3.73 23.60 0.89
C HIS A 362 -2.41 24.08 1.48
N PHE A 363 -2.48 24.96 2.48
CA PHE A 363 -1.32 25.45 3.21
C PHE A 363 -1.60 25.44 4.72
N SER A 364 -0.70 24.88 5.51
CA SER A 364 -0.78 24.96 6.97
C SER A 364 -0.68 26.41 7.41
N ILE A 365 -1.63 26.85 8.23
CA ILE A 365 -1.63 28.21 8.77
C ILE A 365 -0.45 28.37 9.72
N SER A 366 0.27 29.49 9.59
CA SER A 366 1.47 29.79 10.38
C SER A 366 1.28 30.85 11.45
N SER A 367 0.05 31.29 11.72
CA SER A 367 -0.29 32.22 12.80
C SER A 367 -1.24 31.57 13.82
N PRO A 368 -1.24 32.04 15.08
CA PRO A 368 -2.31 31.72 16.00
C PRO A 368 -3.64 32.33 15.51
N PRO A 369 -4.81 31.82 15.95
CA PRO A 369 -6.10 32.46 15.75
C PRO A 369 -6.11 33.95 16.09
N THR A 370 -6.40 34.77 15.08
CA THR A 370 -6.52 36.23 15.19
C THR A 370 -7.77 36.72 14.48
N ASP A 371 -8.40 37.77 15.01
CA ASP A 371 -9.57 38.37 14.38
C ASP A 371 -9.14 39.06 13.09
N GLY A 372 -9.70 38.59 11.97
CA GLY A 372 -9.54 39.23 10.67
C GLY A 372 -8.16 39.10 10.01
N LYS A 373 -7.25 38.27 10.54
CA LYS A 373 -5.91 38.06 9.95
C LYS A 373 -5.48 36.60 9.94
N VAL A 374 -4.71 36.20 8.93
CA VAL A 374 -4.08 34.87 8.82
C VAL A 374 -2.73 34.97 8.11
N THR A 375 -1.78 34.13 8.50
CA THR A 375 -0.45 34.09 7.87
C THR A 375 -0.12 32.71 7.32
N LEU A 376 0.65 32.67 6.23
CA LEU A 376 1.20 31.44 5.64
C LEU A 376 2.72 31.52 5.49
N THR A 377 3.37 30.36 5.57
CA THR A 377 4.80 30.19 5.28
C THR A 377 4.97 29.24 4.10
N VAL A 378 5.37 29.76 2.94
CA VAL A 378 5.30 29.01 1.68
C VAL A 378 6.65 28.98 0.97
N ALA A 379 7.13 27.78 0.66
CA ALA A 379 8.25 27.58 -0.25
C ALA A 379 7.77 27.69 -1.70
N ILE A 380 8.37 28.60 -2.47
CA ILE A 380 8.07 28.78 -3.89
C ILE A 380 8.62 27.59 -4.69
N VAL A 381 7.76 26.97 -5.48
CA VAL A 381 8.15 25.83 -6.32
C VAL A 381 8.78 26.37 -7.59
N ASP A 382 10.10 26.28 -7.66
CA ASP A 382 10.91 26.66 -8.83
C ASP A 382 12.13 25.75 -8.87
N TYR A 383 12.21 24.86 -9.84
CA TYR A 383 13.32 23.91 -9.97
C TYR A 383 13.64 23.64 -11.44
N LYS A 384 14.89 23.21 -11.69
CA LYS A 384 15.29 22.71 -13.00
C LYS A 384 15.12 21.19 -13.05
N THR A 385 14.57 20.68 -14.15
CA THR A 385 14.53 19.23 -14.39
C THR A 385 15.93 18.71 -14.73
N LYS A 386 16.09 17.39 -14.82
CA LYS A 386 17.35 16.76 -15.29
C LYS A 386 17.74 17.20 -16.71
N LEU A 387 16.81 17.78 -17.46
CA LEU A 387 17.03 18.33 -18.81
C LEU A 387 17.13 19.86 -18.79
N VAL A 388 17.42 20.45 -17.62
CA VAL A 388 17.69 21.88 -17.40
C VAL A 388 16.49 22.80 -17.61
N GLU A 389 15.34 22.27 -18.04
CA GLU A 389 14.09 23.02 -18.14
C GLU A 389 13.60 23.49 -16.77
N ARG A 390 13.32 24.78 -16.66
CA ARG A 390 12.78 25.39 -15.45
C ARG A 390 11.29 25.07 -15.32
N ARG A 391 10.88 24.55 -14.16
CA ARG A 391 9.50 24.21 -13.84
C ARG A 391 9.06 24.99 -12.60
N VAL A 392 7.91 25.62 -12.70
CA VAL A 392 7.32 26.44 -11.64
C VAL A 392 5.95 25.90 -11.23
N GLY A 393 5.59 26.03 -9.96
CA GLY A 393 4.24 25.70 -9.50
C GLY A 393 3.24 26.81 -9.85
N VAL A 394 2.06 26.46 -10.37
CA VAL A 394 1.00 27.43 -10.72
C VAL A 394 0.65 28.33 -9.53
N CYS A 395 0.25 27.73 -8.41
CA CYS A 395 -0.17 28.48 -7.23
C CYS A 395 0.96 29.31 -6.61
N THR A 396 2.11 28.70 -6.33
CA THR A 396 3.20 29.40 -5.64
C THR A 396 3.86 30.47 -6.49
N SER A 397 3.92 30.29 -7.82
CA SER A 397 4.40 31.36 -8.72
C SER A 397 3.42 32.52 -8.83
N TRP A 398 2.11 32.27 -8.82
CA TRP A 398 1.09 33.32 -8.74
C TRP A 398 1.10 34.03 -7.38
N MET A 399 1.19 33.31 -6.26
CA MET A 399 1.30 33.92 -4.94
C MET A 399 2.53 34.83 -4.84
N LYS A 400 3.64 34.44 -5.49
CA LYS A 400 4.86 35.26 -5.59
C LYS A 400 4.63 36.60 -6.30
N THR A 401 3.63 36.73 -7.19
CA THR A 401 3.32 37.98 -7.90
C THR A 401 2.29 38.85 -7.18
N LEU A 402 1.74 38.42 -6.04
CA LEU A 402 0.76 39.20 -5.29
C LEU A 402 1.39 40.44 -4.64
N HIS A 403 0.75 41.58 -4.79
CA HIS A 403 1.13 42.85 -4.16
C HIS A 403 0.20 43.17 -2.98
N VAL A 404 0.67 44.06 -2.09
CA VAL A 404 -0.17 44.56 -0.99
C VAL A 404 -1.42 45.23 -1.56
N GLY A 405 -2.58 44.84 -1.03
CA GLY A 405 -3.88 45.30 -1.50
C GLY A 405 -4.56 44.36 -2.50
N ASP A 406 -3.86 43.40 -3.09
CA ASP A 406 -4.47 42.41 -3.98
C ASP A 406 -5.47 41.52 -3.21
N GLU A 407 -6.53 41.10 -3.90
CA GLU A 407 -7.61 40.30 -3.34
C GLU A 407 -7.79 38.96 -4.08
N PHE A 408 -8.02 37.90 -3.32
CA PHE A 408 -8.24 36.56 -3.85
C PHE A 408 -9.17 35.71 -2.97
N HIS A 409 -9.76 34.68 -3.56
CA HIS A 409 -10.71 33.81 -2.87
C HIS A 409 -10.01 32.71 -2.06
N PHE A 410 -10.53 32.42 -0.87
CA PHE A 410 -10.01 31.38 0.01
C PHE A 410 -11.13 30.64 0.75
N ARG A 411 -10.77 29.52 1.38
CA ARG A 411 -11.60 28.84 2.38
C ARG A 411 -10.72 28.24 3.48
N MET A 412 -11.34 27.86 4.60
CA MET A 412 -10.64 27.30 5.77
C MET A 412 -10.98 25.81 5.96
N GLU A 413 -10.01 25.05 6.47
CA GLU A 413 -10.16 23.64 6.83
C GLU A 413 -9.51 23.32 8.20
N LYS A 414 -10.03 22.30 8.88
CA LYS A 414 -9.51 21.84 10.19
C LYS A 414 -8.24 21.01 10.05
N GLY A 415 -7.26 21.28 10.90
CA GLY A 415 -6.00 20.52 11.00
C GLY A 415 -6.08 19.23 11.83
N THR A 416 -4.97 18.50 11.91
CA THR A 416 -4.84 17.24 12.70
C THR A 416 -4.29 17.45 14.11
N PHE A 417 -3.53 18.53 14.34
CA PHE A 417 -2.94 18.82 15.64
C PHE A 417 -3.98 19.29 16.64
N VAL A 418 -3.84 18.82 17.87
CA VAL A 418 -4.67 19.24 19.00
C VAL A 418 -3.77 19.74 20.12
N LEU A 419 -3.90 21.03 20.46
CA LEU A 419 -3.21 21.65 21.60
C LEU A 419 -3.77 21.15 22.95
N PRO A 420 -2.95 21.09 24.01
CA PRO A 420 -3.46 20.91 25.37
C PRO A 420 -4.41 22.06 25.74
N LYS A 421 -5.42 21.76 26.57
CA LYS A 421 -6.38 22.78 27.06
C LYS A 421 -5.88 23.50 28.31
N ASP A 422 -4.90 22.92 28.98
CA ASP A 422 -4.24 23.48 30.15
C ASP A 422 -2.88 24.09 29.75
N GLY A 423 -2.18 24.70 30.71
CA GLY A 423 -0.86 25.29 30.48
C GLY A 423 0.29 24.29 30.37
N THR A 424 0.00 23.04 29.99
CA THR A 424 1.00 21.99 29.79
C THR A 424 1.94 22.37 28.65
N PRO A 425 3.27 22.41 28.86
CA PRO A 425 4.20 22.85 27.82
C PRO A 425 4.13 22.02 26.55
N ILE A 426 4.60 22.62 25.46
CA ILE A 426 4.72 21.93 24.17
C ILE A 426 6.16 21.91 23.66
N ILE A 427 6.52 20.81 22.98
CA ILE A 427 7.76 20.61 22.24
C ILE A 427 7.40 20.51 20.77
N CYS A 428 7.73 21.53 20.00
CA CYS A 428 7.46 21.61 18.58
C CYS A 428 8.72 21.31 17.77
N ILE A 429 8.66 20.35 16.85
CA ILE A 429 9.77 19.92 16.01
C ILE A 429 9.38 20.15 14.55
N GLY A 430 10.05 21.09 13.89
CA GLY A 430 9.63 21.57 12.56
C GLY A 430 10.77 22.06 11.69
N PRO A 431 11.55 21.17 11.03
CA PRO A 431 12.58 21.60 10.09
C PRO A 431 11.97 22.13 8.77
N GLY A 432 12.62 23.13 8.18
CA GLY A 432 12.16 23.76 6.93
C GLY A 432 10.77 24.39 7.04
N THR A 433 9.96 24.21 6.01
CA THR A 433 8.56 24.69 6.00
C THR A 433 7.66 23.93 6.99
N GLY A 434 8.12 22.83 7.59
CA GLY A 434 7.44 22.18 8.72
C GLY A 434 7.30 23.10 9.94
N VAL A 435 8.06 24.20 9.99
CA VAL A 435 7.90 25.24 11.02
C VAL A 435 6.56 25.98 10.94
N ALA A 436 5.87 25.94 9.80
CA ALA A 436 4.62 26.69 9.59
C ALA A 436 3.55 26.36 10.66
N PRO A 437 3.07 25.11 10.79
CA PRO A 437 2.13 24.76 11.86
C PRO A 437 2.75 24.91 13.25
N MET A 438 4.05 24.67 13.41
CA MET A 438 4.73 24.82 14.70
C MET A 438 4.67 26.26 15.21
N ARG A 439 4.85 27.24 14.33
CA ARG A 439 4.73 28.66 14.67
C ARG A 439 3.34 29.02 15.16
N SER A 440 2.30 28.53 14.47
CA SER A 440 0.91 28.72 14.89
C SER A 440 0.65 28.14 16.28
N LEU A 441 1.10 26.90 16.53
CA LEU A 441 0.93 26.20 17.82
C LEU A 441 1.66 26.90 18.97
N VAL A 442 2.93 27.27 18.79
CA VAL A 442 3.75 27.95 19.81
C VAL A 442 3.14 29.29 20.21
N LEU A 443 2.79 30.13 19.22
CA LEU A 443 2.24 31.46 19.49
C LEU A 443 0.87 31.38 20.17
N GLU A 444 0.01 30.44 19.75
CA GLU A 444 -1.32 30.27 20.36
C GLU A 444 -1.20 29.78 21.80
N HIS A 445 -0.30 28.83 22.06
CA HIS A 445 -0.07 28.33 23.41
C HIS A 445 0.44 29.45 24.35
N ILE A 446 1.40 30.26 23.90
CA ILE A 446 1.93 31.39 24.69
C ILE A 446 0.84 32.43 24.97
N LYS A 447 -0.01 32.72 23.97
CA LYS A 447 -1.13 33.67 24.10
C LYS A 447 -2.15 33.19 25.14
N ASN A 448 -2.50 31.91 25.14
CA ASN A 448 -3.47 31.34 26.07
C ASN A 448 -2.91 31.15 27.48
N HIS A 449 -1.59 30.97 27.61
CA HIS A 449 -0.91 30.69 28.88
C HIS A 449 0.37 31.55 29.04
N PRO A 450 0.24 32.88 29.26
CA PRO A 450 1.40 33.77 29.39
C PRO A 450 2.18 33.52 30.68
N SER A 451 3.51 33.58 30.59
CA SER A 451 4.46 33.31 31.69
C SER A 451 4.33 34.21 32.93
N SER A 452 3.57 35.31 32.85
CA SER A 452 3.31 36.25 33.94
C SER A 452 2.23 35.80 34.93
N ASN A 453 1.52 34.69 34.69
CA ASN A 453 0.49 34.17 35.60
C ASN A 453 1.10 33.15 36.60
N VAL A 454 2.08 33.65 37.37
CA VAL A 454 3.16 32.96 38.12
C VAL A 454 2.71 31.97 39.22
N LEU A 455 1.42 31.67 39.38
CA LEU A 455 0.99 30.74 40.44
C LEU A 455 0.98 29.26 40.05
N LEU A 456 1.17 28.88 38.77
CA LEU A 456 1.03 27.47 38.35
C LEU A 456 2.05 26.83 37.39
N THR A 457 2.99 27.51 36.71
CA THR A 457 3.88 26.81 35.76
C THR A 457 5.32 27.34 35.72
N LYS A 458 6.28 26.51 36.15
CA LYS A 458 7.75 26.66 35.90
C LYS A 458 8.15 26.28 34.46
N ALA A 459 7.19 26.05 33.58
CA ALA A 459 7.29 25.12 32.47
C ALA A 459 7.23 25.88 31.13
N LYS A 460 8.31 25.84 30.33
CA LYS A 460 8.49 26.67 29.11
C LYS A 460 8.24 25.86 27.85
N ASN A 461 7.69 26.48 26.81
CA ASN A 461 7.58 25.85 25.49
C ASN A 461 8.97 25.65 24.87
N CYS A 462 9.12 24.66 23.97
CA CYS A 462 10.35 24.38 23.26
C CYS A 462 10.11 24.28 21.75
N LEU A 463 10.93 24.96 20.95
CA LEU A 463 10.97 24.82 19.50
C LEU A 463 12.31 24.24 19.07
N ILE A 464 12.26 23.10 18.37
CA ILE A 464 13.41 22.45 17.75
C ILE A 464 13.29 22.65 16.24
N PHE A 465 14.07 23.59 15.74
CA PHE A 465 14.05 24.05 14.35
C PHE A 465 15.31 23.61 13.62
N GLY A 466 15.21 23.34 12.32
CA GLY A 466 16.37 23.01 11.52
C GLY A 466 16.27 23.48 10.08
N ASN A 467 17.39 23.95 9.53
CA ASN A 467 17.51 24.39 8.14
C ASN A 467 18.93 24.22 7.59
N ARG A 468 19.24 24.76 6.40
CA ARG A 468 20.56 24.58 5.80
C ARG A 468 21.60 25.46 6.46
N ASN A 469 21.37 26.76 6.50
CA ASN A 469 22.33 27.77 6.88
C ASN A 469 21.69 28.85 7.75
N GLN A 470 22.35 29.21 8.83
CA GLN A 470 21.88 30.24 9.75
C GLN A 470 21.64 31.58 9.05
N ASP A 471 22.59 32.01 8.22
CA ASP A 471 22.52 33.34 7.58
C ASP A 471 21.59 33.39 6.36
N CYS A 472 21.12 32.23 5.85
CA CYS A 472 20.40 32.18 4.58
C CYS A 472 18.94 31.70 4.69
N ASP A 473 18.64 30.73 5.54
CA ASP A 473 17.30 30.15 5.64
C ASP A 473 16.83 29.98 7.09
N TYR A 474 17.30 30.79 8.04
CA TYR A 474 16.74 30.81 9.40
C TYR A 474 15.37 31.51 9.47
N LEU A 475 14.32 30.78 9.10
CA LEU A 475 12.95 31.28 9.02
C LEU A 475 12.48 31.83 10.39
N TYR A 476 12.03 33.08 10.39
CA TYR A 476 11.50 33.81 11.56
C TYR A 476 12.51 34.01 12.71
N GLU A 477 13.81 34.07 12.43
CA GLU A 477 14.88 34.25 13.43
C GLU A 477 14.57 35.33 14.49
N ALA A 478 14.20 36.55 14.06
CA ALA A 478 13.95 37.66 14.97
C ALA A 478 12.79 37.40 15.94
N GLU A 479 11.74 36.71 15.49
CA GLU A 479 10.60 36.34 16.34
C GLU A 479 11.01 35.30 17.37
N TRP A 480 11.76 34.28 16.96
CA TRP A 480 12.23 33.24 17.87
C TRP A 480 13.17 33.80 18.94
N LYS A 481 14.15 34.62 18.55
CA LYS A 481 15.07 35.29 19.49
C LYS A 481 14.34 36.20 20.47
N ARG A 482 13.29 36.90 20.02
CA ARG A 482 12.45 37.72 20.89
C ARG A 482 11.71 36.86 21.92
N LEU A 483 11.05 35.78 21.50
CA LEU A 483 10.33 34.89 22.41
C LEU A 483 11.27 34.25 23.44
N GLU A 484 12.47 33.87 23.02
CA GLU A 484 13.54 33.39 23.90
C GLU A 484 13.97 34.47 24.91
N SER A 485 14.18 35.71 24.49
CA SER A 485 14.55 36.83 25.40
C SER A 485 13.49 37.15 26.46
N THR A 486 12.22 36.87 26.15
CA THR A 486 11.08 37.05 27.08
C THR A 486 10.79 35.83 27.94
N ASP A 487 11.67 34.83 27.90
CA ASP A 487 11.60 33.59 28.68
C ASP A 487 10.37 32.70 28.38
N ASN A 488 9.71 32.93 27.24
CA ASN A 488 8.48 32.23 26.82
C ASN A 488 8.76 30.98 25.96
N LEU A 489 9.97 30.87 25.39
CA LEU A 489 10.35 29.80 24.48
C LEU A 489 11.80 29.41 24.70
N VAL A 490 12.05 28.11 24.77
CA VAL A 490 13.40 27.55 24.60
C VAL A 490 13.61 27.23 23.13
N LEU A 491 14.67 27.78 22.53
CA LEU A 491 14.95 27.62 21.12
C LEU A 491 16.15 26.69 20.90
N ILE A 492 15.97 25.66 20.09
CA ILE A 492 17.02 24.73 19.69
C ILE A 492 17.13 24.74 18.16
N THR A 493 18.29 25.09 17.63
CA THR A 493 18.51 25.18 16.18
C THR A 493 19.55 24.21 15.63
N ALA A 494 19.27 23.64 14.46
CA ALA A 494 20.16 22.78 13.71
C ALA A 494 20.39 23.32 12.29
N PHE A 495 21.62 23.76 11.99
CA PHE A 495 22.01 24.19 10.65
C PHE A 495 22.88 23.13 9.99
N SER A 496 22.38 22.56 8.90
CA SER A 496 22.98 21.36 8.30
C SER A 496 24.16 21.63 7.38
N ARG A 497 24.49 22.90 7.08
CA ARG A 497 25.47 23.31 6.06
C ARG A 497 26.43 24.43 6.51
N ASP A 498 26.38 24.87 7.77
CA ASP A 498 27.30 25.91 8.29
C ASP A 498 28.67 25.36 8.71
N GLN A 499 28.78 24.04 8.78
CA GLN A 499 29.99 23.30 9.14
C GLN A 499 30.14 22.07 8.23
N GLU A 500 31.30 21.43 8.27
CA GLU A 500 31.62 20.25 7.44
C GLU A 500 30.67 19.08 7.74
N ASP A 501 30.41 18.82 9.02
CA ASP A 501 29.48 17.78 9.47
C ASP A 501 28.02 18.26 9.48
N LYS A 502 27.10 17.46 8.94
CA LYS A 502 25.69 17.87 8.90
C LYS A 502 25.04 17.74 10.28
N VAL A 503 24.59 18.87 10.83
CA VAL A 503 23.82 18.92 12.08
C VAL A 503 22.33 19.02 11.77
N TYR A 504 21.55 18.08 12.30
CA TYR A 504 20.09 18.00 12.14
C TYR A 504 19.40 18.06 13.50
N VAL A 505 18.06 18.21 13.50
CA VAL A 505 17.25 18.38 14.72
C VAL A 505 17.46 17.24 15.73
N GLN A 506 17.56 16.00 15.26
CA GLN A 506 17.83 14.82 16.09
C GLN A 506 19.17 14.89 16.82
N HIS A 507 20.19 15.54 16.25
CA HIS A 507 21.49 15.68 16.91
C HIS A 507 21.38 16.65 18.08
N ARG A 508 20.72 17.79 17.87
CA ARG A 508 20.47 18.78 18.92
C ARG A 508 19.57 18.27 20.03
N MET A 509 18.60 17.42 19.70
CA MET A 509 17.77 16.75 20.70
C MET A 509 18.63 15.92 21.67
N ARG A 510 19.61 15.16 21.15
CA ARG A 510 20.53 14.38 21.99
C ARG A 510 21.43 15.27 22.84
N GLU A 511 21.96 16.36 22.27
CA GLU A 511 22.76 17.33 23.03
C GLU A 511 21.99 17.98 24.19
N LYS A 512 20.67 18.13 24.05
CA LYS A 512 19.77 18.73 25.05
C LYS A 512 18.90 17.70 25.77
N ALA A 513 19.36 16.44 25.84
CA ALA A 513 18.58 15.31 26.34
C ALA A 513 17.96 15.58 27.72
N SER A 514 18.78 15.97 28.71
CA SER A 514 18.32 16.20 30.10
C SER A 514 17.17 17.21 30.20
N MET A 515 17.24 18.28 29.40
CA MET A 515 16.19 19.29 29.37
C MET A 515 14.91 18.78 28.72
N ILE A 516 15.03 18.10 27.57
CA ILE A 516 13.87 17.53 26.86
C ILE A 516 13.20 16.46 27.72
N TRP A 517 13.98 15.65 28.43
CA TRP A 517 13.45 14.66 29.37
C TRP A 517 12.67 15.30 30.52
N ASP A 518 13.22 16.33 31.17
CA ASP A 518 12.53 17.05 32.25
C ASP A 518 11.17 17.60 31.77
N MET A 519 11.13 18.17 30.57
CA MET A 519 9.88 18.64 29.96
C MET A 519 8.87 17.51 29.74
N ILE A 520 9.30 16.38 29.20
CA ILE A 520 8.41 15.26 28.88
C ILE A 520 7.89 14.58 30.15
N ASN A 521 8.79 14.32 31.12
CA ASN A 521 8.50 13.52 32.30
C ASN A 521 7.91 14.33 33.45
N ASN A 522 8.58 15.42 33.84
CA ASN A 522 8.18 16.20 35.02
C ASN A 522 7.14 17.26 34.69
N GLN A 523 7.20 17.82 33.48
CA GLN A 523 6.28 18.87 33.03
C GLN A 523 5.14 18.34 32.13
N ASN A 524 5.11 17.03 31.86
CA ASN A 524 4.07 16.35 31.09
C ASN A 524 3.88 16.91 29.66
N ALA A 525 4.93 17.46 29.04
CA ALA A 525 4.83 18.18 27.77
C ALA A 525 4.23 17.35 26.61
N ASN A 526 3.52 18.03 25.69
CA ASN A 526 3.05 17.47 24.43
C ASN A 526 4.07 17.73 23.31
N ILE A 527 4.28 16.76 22.43
CA ILE A 527 5.29 16.77 21.38
C ILE A 527 4.58 16.79 20.02
N TYR A 528 5.01 17.71 19.15
CA TYR A 528 4.45 17.91 17.81
C TYR A 528 5.56 17.84 16.76
N LEU A 529 5.31 17.11 15.68
CA LEU A 529 6.27 16.91 14.60
C LEU A 529 5.64 17.20 13.23
N SER A 530 6.23 18.12 12.46
CA SER A 530 5.86 18.41 11.07
C SER A 530 7.09 18.62 10.19
N GLY A 531 7.02 18.24 8.92
CA GLY A 531 8.09 18.48 7.96
C GLY A 531 8.16 17.41 6.88
N ASN A 532 9.36 17.17 6.36
CA ASN A 532 9.56 16.23 5.26
C ASN A 532 9.33 14.78 5.71
N ALA A 533 8.29 14.13 5.19
CA ALA A 533 7.86 12.76 5.52
C ALA A 533 8.82 11.63 5.07
N LYS A 534 10.04 11.94 4.62
CA LYS A 534 11.05 10.93 4.29
C LYS A 534 11.71 10.35 5.56
N ARG A 535 12.97 10.70 5.82
CA ARG A 535 13.76 10.10 6.91
C ARG A 535 13.58 10.82 8.25
N MET A 536 13.15 12.07 8.23
CA MET A 536 13.15 12.94 9.41
C MET A 536 12.31 12.41 10.60
N PRO A 537 11.10 11.86 10.39
CA PRO A 537 10.30 11.33 11.51
C PRO A 537 10.92 10.12 12.22
N VAL A 538 11.58 9.24 11.45
CA VAL A 538 12.36 8.12 12.00
C VAL A 538 13.45 8.63 12.94
N ASP A 539 14.26 9.56 12.43
CA ASP A 539 15.44 10.08 13.15
C ASP A 539 15.03 10.81 14.45
N VAL A 540 13.89 11.52 14.44
CA VAL A 540 13.33 12.20 15.62
C VAL A 540 12.82 11.19 16.65
N ALA A 541 12.10 10.15 16.22
CA ALA A 541 11.64 9.10 17.12
C ALA A 541 12.81 8.37 17.80
N GLU A 542 13.90 8.10 17.08
CA GLU A 542 15.13 7.53 17.63
C GLU A 542 15.83 8.47 18.63
N ALA A 543 15.79 9.78 18.39
CA ALA A 543 16.34 10.75 19.34
C ALA A 543 15.53 10.80 20.64
N LEU A 544 14.20 10.70 20.58
CA LEU A 544 13.35 10.63 21.77
C LEU A 544 13.62 9.36 22.58
N GLU A 545 13.69 8.21 21.92
CA GLU A 545 14.03 6.93 22.57
C GLU A 545 15.39 7.01 23.28
N TYR A 546 16.42 7.57 22.63
CA TYR A 546 17.72 7.81 23.26
C TYR A 546 17.61 8.64 24.55
N ILE A 547 16.82 9.71 24.54
CA ILE A 547 16.62 10.58 25.71
C ILE A 547 15.96 9.81 26.87
N PHE A 548 14.98 8.96 26.56
CA PHE A 548 14.28 8.14 27.55
C PHE A 548 15.23 7.11 28.19
N GLU A 549 16.14 6.55 27.41
CA GLU A 549 17.16 5.63 27.90
C GLU A 549 18.17 6.33 28.82
N THR A 550 18.75 7.46 28.39
CA THR A 550 19.85 8.09 29.12
C THR A 550 19.38 8.87 30.36
N GLU A 551 18.29 9.62 30.24
CA GLU A 551 17.81 10.52 31.30
C GLU A 551 16.69 9.87 32.12
N GLY A 552 15.82 9.09 31.46
CA GLY A 552 14.75 8.34 32.11
C GLY A 552 15.20 7.04 32.77
N LYS A 553 16.46 6.62 32.53
CA LYS A 553 17.02 5.34 32.99
C LYS A 553 16.15 4.14 32.60
N MET A 554 15.45 4.27 31.48
CA MET A 554 14.62 3.21 30.89
C MET A 554 15.52 2.29 30.07
N ASP A 555 15.15 1.00 30.00
CA ASP A 555 15.74 0.15 28.97
C ASP A 555 15.16 0.47 27.58
N GLN A 556 15.77 -0.09 26.52
CA GLN A 556 15.36 0.17 25.14
C GLN A 556 13.89 -0.19 24.86
N LYS A 557 13.37 -1.25 25.51
CA LYS A 557 11.99 -1.69 25.34
C LYS A 557 11.02 -0.75 26.07
N GLU A 558 11.36 -0.37 27.29
CA GLU A 558 10.62 0.60 28.09
C GLU A 558 10.53 1.95 27.38
N ALA A 559 11.63 2.44 26.80
CA ALA A 559 11.66 3.68 26.03
C ALA A 559 10.69 3.67 24.83
N GLN A 560 10.65 2.57 24.07
CA GLN A 560 9.77 2.44 22.91
C GLN A 560 8.30 2.29 23.30
N ASP A 561 8.00 1.49 24.33
CA ASP A 561 6.64 1.37 24.87
C ASP A 561 6.16 2.71 25.47
N TYR A 562 7.07 3.51 26.03
CA TYR A 562 6.78 4.88 26.50
C TYR A 562 6.42 5.81 25.34
N LEU A 563 7.19 5.82 24.25
CA LEU A 563 6.88 6.62 23.06
C LEU A 563 5.50 6.28 22.48
N LYS A 564 5.16 4.99 22.36
CA LYS A 564 3.81 4.54 21.93
C LYS A 564 2.71 5.01 22.84
N THR A 565 2.98 5.02 24.14
CA THR A 565 2.02 5.51 25.14
C THR A 565 1.76 7.00 24.95
N LEU A 566 2.81 7.78 24.64
CA LEU A 566 2.66 9.19 24.27
C LEU A 566 1.83 9.36 23.00
N GLU A 567 2.05 8.54 21.95
CA GLU A 567 1.24 8.56 20.72
C GLU A 567 -0.24 8.28 20.99
N ARG A 568 -0.54 7.17 21.68
CA ARG A 568 -1.91 6.75 21.98
C ARG A 568 -2.68 7.80 22.79
N ASN A 569 -1.97 8.50 23.68
CA ASN A 569 -2.55 9.54 24.53
C ASN A 569 -2.56 10.93 23.85
N LYS A 570 -2.22 11.02 22.55
CA LYS A 570 -2.07 12.27 21.80
C LYS A 570 -1.07 13.27 22.42
N ARG A 571 -0.13 12.77 23.22
CA ARG A 571 1.01 13.53 23.75
C ARG A 571 2.21 13.53 22.81
N PHE A 572 2.28 12.61 21.85
CA PHE A 572 3.14 12.72 20.67
C PHE A 572 2.26 12.69 19.43
N GLN A 573 2.29 13.75 18.64
CA GLN A 573 1.52 13.90 17.42
C GLN A 573 2.48 14.19 16.27
N GLN A 574 2.43 13.39 15.22
CA GLN A 574 3.31 13.53 14.06
C GLN A 574 2.54 13.55 12.75
N GLU A 575 3.15 14.17 11.75
CA GLU A 575 2.92 13.86 10.34
C GLU A 575 3.90 12.74 9.86
N CYS A 576 3.58 11.44 10.15
CA CYS A 576 3.98 10.09 9.56
C CYS A 576 5.39 9.39 9.72
N CYS A 577 5.42 8.02 9.86
CA CYS A 577 6.58 7.07 9.65
C CYS A 577 6.19 5.55 9.45
N PRO A 578 6.76 4.78 8.48
CA PRO A 578 6.39 3.37 8.15
C PRO A 578 7.28 2.23 8.73
N VAL A 579 6.77 0.99 8.74
CA VAL A 579 7.44 -0.31 8.99
C VAL A 579 7.78 -0.99 7.67
N SER A 580 8.94 -1.63 7.50
CA SER A 580 9.30 -2.29 6.23
C SER A 580 9.50 -3.79 6.32
N PHE A 581 9.17 -4.48 5.23
CA PHE A 581 9.45 -5.89 4.97
C PHE A 581 10.41 -6.03 3.78
N PHE A 582 11.53 -6.73 3.98
CA PHE A 582 12.36 -7.20 2.88
C PHE A 582 11.86 -8.57 2.44
N HIS A 583 10.95 -8.58 1.47
CA HIS A 583 10.39 -9.81 0.93
C HIS A 583 10.30 -9.75 -0.60
N PRO A 584 11.44 -9.87 -1.30
CA PRO A 584 11.51 -9.62 -2.73
C PRO A 584 10.55 -10.47 -3.55
N PHE A 585 10.17 -11.68 -3.13
CA PHE A 585 9.40 -12.66 -3.90
C PHE A 585 7.97 -12.88 -3.37
N CYS A 586 7.27 -11.82 -2.95
CA CYS A 586 6.00 -11.93 -2.24
C CYS A 586 4.79 -12.32 -3.11
N ASP A 587 5.00 -12.60 -4.40
CA ASP A 587 3.99 -12.91 -5.43
C ASP A 587 4.05 -14.36 -5.94
N SER A 588 4.78 -15.24 -5.26
CA SER A 588 5.05 -16.64 -5.68
C SER A 588 3.98 -17.65 -5.21
N GLY A 589 3.03 -17.24 -4.37
CA GLY A 589 1.93 -18.04 -3.83
C GLY A 589 2.33 -19.09 -2.78
N GLY A 590 3.46 -18.93 -2.08
CA GLY A 590 4.02 -19.95 -1.17
C GLY A 590 3.62 -19.84 0.31
N GLY A 591 3.95 -20.86 1.11
CA GLY A 591 3.73 -20.82 2.58
C GLY A 591 4.54 -19.74 3.32
N GLY A 592 5.67 -19.28 2.75
CA GLY A 592 6.43 -18.14 3.27
C GLY A 592 5.72 -16.80 3.13
N GLU A 593 4.87 -16.66 2.11
CA GLU A 593 4.04 -15.46 1.93
C GLU A 593 2.92 -15.40 2.94
N ARG A 594 2.34 -16.55 3.33
CA ARG A 594 1.32 -16.56 4.39
C ARG A 594 1.87 -15.96 5.68
N VAL A 595 3.13 -16.26 6.05
CA VAL A 595 3.81 -15.61 7.19
C VAL A 595 3.91 -14.09 7.01
N LEU A 596 4.34 -13.61 5.84
CA LEU A 596 4.40 -12.18 5.52
C LEU A 596 3.02 -11.52 5.69
N TRP A 597 1.98 -12.07 5.06
CA TRP A 597 0.66 -11.46 5.03
C TRP A 597 -0.06 -11.53 6.37
N THR A 598 0.09 -12.62 7.13
CA THR A 598 -0.44 -12.68 8.50
C THR A 598 0.29 -11.70 9.43
N ALA A 599 1.59 -11.50 9.24
CA ALA A 599 2.37 -10.50 10.01
C ALA A 599 1.91 -9.07 9.70
N ILE A 600 1.70 -8.76 8.42
CA ILE A 600 1.16 -7.47 7.98
C ILE A 600 -0.24 -7.25 8.55
N ASP A 601 -1.12 -8.26 8.46
CA ASP A 601 -2.47 -8.20 9.04
C ASP A 601 -2.42 -7.95 10.56
N ALA A 602 -1.50 -8.61 11.27
CA ALA A 602 -1.30 -8.40 12.71
C ALA A 602 -0.91 -6.96 13.04
N ILE A 603 0.04 -6.39 12.26
CA ILE A 603 0.50 -5.01 12.42
C ILE A 603 -0.63 -4.04 12.11
N GLN A 604 -1.35 -4.23 11.00
CA GLN A 604 -2.42 -3.35 10.59
C GLN A 604 -3.58 -3.30 11.59
N GLN A 605 -3.87 -4.43 12.25
CA GLN A 605 -4.90 -4.52 13.29
C GLN A 605 -4.44 -3.92 14.63
N SER A 606 -3.17 -4.13 15.01
CA SER A 606 -2.66 -3.75 16.35
C SER A 606 -2.03 -2.36 16.41
N TYR A 607 -1.53 -1.86 15.27
CA TYR A 607 -0.86 -0.57 15.12
C TYR A 607 -1.49 0.20 13.94
N PRO A 608 -2.72 0.72 14.12
CA PRO A 608 -3.50 1.32 13.03
C PRO A 608 -2.79 2.50 12.35
N GLN A 609 -1.88 3.18 13.06
CA GLN A 609 -1.12 4.34 12.61
C GLN A 609 0.16 4.01 11.80
N LYS A 610 0.53 2.73 11.68
CA LYS A 610 1.77 2.32 11.00
C LYS A 610 1.49 1.99 9.54
N GLU A 611 2.16 2.73 8.65
CA GLU A 611 2.28 2.37 7.24
C GLU A 611 3.25 1.19 7.08
N ILE A 612 3.06 0.38 6.06
CA ILE A 612 3.85 -0.80 5.76
C ILE A 612 4.48 -0.63 4.39
N VAL A 613 5.76 -0.94 4.28
CA VAL A 613 6.52 -0.89 3.03
C VAL A 613 7.06 -2.29 2.76
N ILE A 614 7.02 -2.75 1.51
CA ILE A 614 7.46 -4.10 1.13
C ILE A 614 8.39 -3.98 -0.06
N TYR A 615 9.64 -4.43 0.08
CA TYR A 615 10.59 -4.45 -1.04
C TYR A 615 10.35 -5.68 -1.91
N ILE A 616 10.07 -5.47 -3.20
CA ILE A 616 9.65 -6.51 -4.16
C ILE A 616 10.52 -6.54 -5.43
N TRP A 617 10.51 -7.65 -6.15
CA TRP A 617 11.22 -7.82 -7.42
C TRP A 617 10.41 -7.37 -8.65
N SER A 618 9.08 -7.56 -8.60
CA SER A 618 8.18 -7.36 -9.73
C SER A 618 7.62 -5.94 -9.75
N ASN A 619 7.13 -5.51 -10.92
CA ASN A 619 6.29 -4.29 -11.04
C ASN A 619 4.83 -4.63 -10.68
N ALA A 620 4.61 -5.54 -9.74
CA ALA A 620 3.27 -5.96 -9.41
C ALA A 620 2.53 -4.79 -8.75
N ASP A 621 1.43 -4.40 -9.37
CA ASP A 621 0.47 -3.44 -8.85
C ASP A 621 -0.02 -3.86 -7.45
N THR A 622 -0.08 -2.90 -6.51
CA THR A 622 -0.39 -3.11 -5.09
C THR A 622 -1.69 -3.87 -4.94
N ASP A 623 -2.73 -3.42 -5.64
CA ASP A 623 -4.06 -4.00 -5.56
C ASP A 623 -4.08 -5.39 -6.18
N THR A 624 -3.45 -5.62 -7.34
CA THR A 624 -3.35 -6.94 -7.98
C THR A 624 -2.65 -7.99 -7.10
N LEU A 625 -1.64 -7.56 -6.35
CA LEU A 625 -0.92 -8.45 -5.43
C LEU A 625 -1.76 -8.73 -4.19
N LEU A 626 -2.41 -7.72 -3.61
CA LEU A 626 -3.31 -7.88 -2.46
C LEU A 626 -4.60 -8.64 -2.80
N ASP A 627 -5.10 -8.54 -4.02
CA ASP A 627 -6.23 -9.32 -4.53
C ASP A 627 -5.89 -10.82 -4.61
N ARG A 628 -4.66 -11.12 -5.05
CA ARG A 628 -4.14 -12.49 -5.00
C ARG A 628 -4.00 -12.96 -3.56
N VAL A 629 -3.57 -12.11 -2.65
CA VAL A 629 -3.48 -12.42 -1.21
C VAL A 629 -4.86 -12.68 -0.60
N GLU A 630 -5.88 -11.88 -0.91
CA GLU A 630 -7.25 -12.09 -0.44
C GLU A 630 -7.83 -13.40 -1.02
N LYS A 631 -7.65 -13.65 -2.32
CA LYS A 631 -8.13 -14.89 -2.98
C LYS A 631 -7.40 -16.15 -2.50
N GLN A 632 -6.11 -16.05 -2.25
CA GLN A 632 -5.26 -17.22 -1.95
C GLN A 632 -5.16 -17.51 -0.44
N PHE A 633 -5.13 -16.46 0.38
CA PHE A 633 -4.90 -16.59 1.82
C PHE A 633 -6.06 -16.11 2.68
N GLY A 634 -7.03 -15.37 2.13
CA GLY A 634 -8.21 -14.89 2.85
C GLY A 634 -7.98 -13.63 3.70
N PHE A 635 -6.81 -13.00 3.60
CA PHE A 635 -6.51 -11.77 4.34
C PHE A 635 -7.11 -10.55 3.64
N VAL A 636 -7.86 -9.74 4.39
CA VAL A 636 -8.36 -8.44 3.94
C VAL A 636 -7.44 -7.37 4.50
N LEU A 637 -6.36 -7.10 3.78
CA LEU A 637 -5.37 -6.11 4.15
C LEU A 637 -5.79 -4.70 3.69
N ASP A 638 -5.36 -3.70 4.45
CA ASP A 638 -5.56 -2.29 4.16
C ASP A 638 -4.51 -1.81 3.16
N ALA A 639 -4.89 -1.78 1.88
CA ALA A 639 -3.99 -1.45 0.76
C ALA A 639 -3.39 -0.04 0.89
N ASP A 640 -4.15 0.90 1.47
CA ASP A 640 -3.73 2.31 1.65
C ASP A 640 -2.54 2.44 2.61
N ARG A 641 -2.32 1.40 3.43
CA ARG A 641 -1.20 1.31 4.36
C ARG A 641 -0.13 0.35 3.89
N ILE A 642 -0.12 -0.08 2.63
CA ILE A 642 0.92 -0.96 2.06
C ILE A 642 1.52 -0.32 0.82
N MET A 643 2.82 -0.06 0.86
CA MET A 643 3.60 0.47 -0.25
C MET A 643 4.58 -0.58 -0.76
N PHE A 644 4.51 -0.92 -2.03
CA PHE A 644 5.48 -1.81 -2.66
C PHE A 644 6.62 -1.02 -3.31
N LEU A 645 7.86 -1.35 -2.95
CA LEU A 645 9.05 -0.71 -3.50
C LEU A 645 9.87 -1.72 -4.29
N LYS A 646 9.99 -1.49 -5.60
CA LYS A 646 10.75 -2.38 -6.46
C LYS A 646 12.26 -2.25 -6.26
N LEU A 647 12.92 -3.41 -6.17
CA LEU A 647 14.38 -3.55 -6.24
C LEU A 647 14.78 -3.84 -7.68
N TYR A 648 15.63 -3.02 -8.30
CA TYR A 648 16.17 -3.28 -9.63
C TYR A 648 17.33 -4.27 -9.60
N THR A 649 17.97 -4.45 -8.45
CA THR A 649 19.05 -5.40 -8.22
C THR A 649 18.56 -6.80 -7.87
N TRP A 650 17.24 -7.04 -7.89
CA TRP A 650 16.64 -8.35 -7.65
C TRP A 650 17.27 -9.52 -8.46
N PRO A 651 17.80 -9.35 -9.70
CA PRO A 651 18.42 -10.46 -10.43
C PRO A 651 19.66 -11.04 -9.75
N PHE A 652 20.27 -10.32 -8.80
CA PHE A 652 21.38 -10.84 -7.99
C PHE A 652 20.93 -11.85 -6.92
N LEU A 653 19.63 -11.88 -6.61
CA LEU A 653 19.01 -12.84 -5.69
C LEU A 653 18.74 -14.20 -6.34
N GLU A 654 18.76 -14.29 -7.67
CA GLU A 654 18.46 -15.54 -8.38
C GLU A 654 19.64 -16.53 -8.32
N SER A 655 19.43 -17.67 -7.68
CA SER A 655 20.43 -18.73 -7.57
C SER A 655 20.87 -19.30 -8.93
N LYS A 656 19.99 -19.29 -9.94
CA LYS A 656 20.29 -19.74 -11.32
C LYS A 656 21.43 -18.95 -11.98
N ARG A 657 21.68 -17.72 -11.53
CA ARG A 657 22.76 -16.86 -12.03
C ARG A 657 24.15 -17.40 -11.68
N TYR A 658 24.25 -18.19 -10.61
CA TYR A 658 25.52 -18.67 -10.08
C TYR A 658 25.69 -20.18 -10.30
N LYS A 659 26.46 -20.56 -11.33
CA LYS A 659 26.71 -21.97 -11.68
C LYS A 659 27.65 -22.70 -10.71
N ARG A 660 28.43 -21.97 -9.90
CA ARG A 660 29.37 -22.49 -8.90
C ARG A 660 29.35 -21.59 -7.68
N LEU A 661 29.66 -22.16 -6.50
CA LEU A 661 29.68 -21.44 -5.22
C LEU A 661 28.38 -20.66 -4.95
N THR A 662 27.24 -21.27 -5.33
CA THR A 662 25.93 -20.61 -5.35
C THR A 662 25.57 -20.00 -4.00
N LEU A 663 25.82 -20.67 -2.86
CA LEU A 663 25.51 -20.15 -1.53
C LEU A 663 26.17 -18.79 -1.26
N ILE A 664 27.51 -18.69 -1.34
CA ILE A 664 28.22 -17.44 -1.07
C ILE A 664 27.91 -16.37 -2.12
N ALA A 665 27.78 -16.75 -3.40
CA ALA A 665 27.52 -15.79 -4.47
C ALA A 665 26.11 -15.18 -4.36
N SER A 666 25.07 -15.99 -4.05
CA SER A 666 23.72 -15.48 -3.79
C SER A 666 23.66 -14.63 -2.51
N SER A 667 24.41 -15.02 -1.48
CA SER A 667 24.50 -14.25 -0.23
C SER A 667 25.10 -12.86 -0.45
N LEU A 668 26.20 -12.77 -1.21
CA LEU A 668 26.77 -11.47 -1.60
C LEU A 668 25.83 -10.69 -2.53
N GLY A 669 25.13 -11.37 -3.44
CA GLY A 669 24.08 -10.78 -4.27
C GLY A 669 22.98 -10.12 -3.44
N SER A 670 22.54 -10.74 -2.33
CA SER A 670 21.55 -10.13 -1.45
C SER A 670 22.04 -8.85 -0.77
N MET A 671 23.34 -8.70 -0.49
CA MET A 671 23.87 -7.46 0.08
C MET A 671 23.66 -6.27 -0.85
N VAL A 672 23.77 -6.48 -2.17
CA VAL A 672 23.52 -5.45 -3.19
C VAL A 672 22.06 -5.01 -3.16
N SER A 673 21.13 -5.95 -3.06
CA SER A 673 19.70 -5.65 -2.94
C SER A 673 19.30 -5.04 -1.60
N GLY A 674 19.95 -5.46 -0.50
CA GLY A 674 19.79 -4.83 0.80
C GLY A 674 20.27 -3.37 0.79
N TRP A 675 21.38 -3.09 0.08
CA TRP A 675 21.89 -1.73 -0.09
C TRP A 675 20.90 -0.87 -0.89
N GLU A 676 20.42 -1.38 -2.02
CA GLU A 676 19.39 -0.70 -2.82
C GLU A 676 18.14 -0.41 -1.99
N ALA A 677 17.59 -1.41 -1.29
CA ALA A 677 16.42 -1.25 -0.44
C ALA A 677 16.57 -0.08 0.54
N CYS A 678 17.68 -0.07 1.31
CA CYS A 678 17.97 0.98 2.28
C CYS A 678 18.20 2.36 1.64
N THR A 679 18.61 2.41 0.37
CA THR A 679 18.75 3.68 -0.36
C THR A 679 17.44 4.22 -0.94
N ILE A 680 16.49 3.35 -1.31
CA ILE A 680 15.17 3.74 -1.80
C ILE A 680 14.35 4.32 -0.64
N LEU A 681 14.28 3.57 0.46
CA LEU A 681 13.66 4.01 1.70
C LEU A 681 14.44 3.38 2.86
N CYS A 682 14.84 4.18 3.84
CA CYS A 682 15.55 3.68 5.02
C CYS A 682 14.56 3.58 6.18
N PRO A 683 14.06 2.38 6.53
CA PRO A 683 13.04 2.24 7.56
C PRO A 683 13.65 2.17 8.97
N LYS A 684 12.86 2.57 9.98
CA LYS A 684 13.24 2.38 11.39
C LYS A 684 13.29 0.91 11.78
N LEU A 685 12.32 0.13 11.27
CA LEU A 685 12.18 -1.30 11.50
C LEU A 685 12.12 -2.03 10.15
N MET A 686 13.03 -2.99 9.95
CA MET A 686 13.00 -3.89 8.80
C MET A 686 12.83 -5.35 9.25
N ILE A 687 11.84 -6.01 8.66
CA ILE A 687 11.52 -7.41 8.87
C ILE A 687 11.94 -8.20 7.63
N GLU A 688 12.80 -9.20 7.80
CA GLU A 688 13.21 -10.13 6.74
C GLU A 688 12.55 -11.49 6.98
N SER A 689 11.81 -11.99 5.99
CA SER A 689 11.02 -13.23 6.12
C SER A 689 11.27 -14.25 5.01
N VAL A 690 12.32 -14.08 4.21
CA VAL A 690 12.66 -14.98 3.10
C VAL A 690 13.87 -15.87 3.42
N GLY A 691 14.84 -15.36 4.19
CA GLY A 691 16.11 -16.02 4.51
C GLY A 691 17.36 -15.34 3.95
N PHE A 692 17.29 -14.06 3.57
CA PHE A 692 18.43 -13.28 3.08
C PHE A 692 19.27 -12.65 4.20
N ALA A 693 19.88 -13.48 5.04
CA ALA A 693 20.59 -13.01 6.24
C ALA A 693 21.76 -12.03 5.98
N PHE A 694 22.31 -12.01 4.77
CA PHE A 694 23.42 -11.14 4.44
C PHE A 694 23.01 -9.66 4.26
N ILE A 695 21.71 -9.34 4.19
CA ILE A 695 21.26 -7.94 4.21
C ILE A 695 21.39 -7.30 5.60
N TYR A 696 21.49 -8.11 6.66
CA TYR A 696 21.46 -7.63 8.05
C TYR A 696 22.60 -6.64 8.37
N PRO A 697 23.88 -6.93 8.08
CA PRO A 697 24.93 -5.94 8.29
C PRO A 697 24.70 -4.66 7.49
N ILE A 698 24.12 -4.76 6.28
CA ILE A 698 23.81 -3.58 5.46
C ILE A 698 22.74 -2.73 6.12
N ALA A 699 21.62 -3.31 6.54
CA ALA A 699 20.57 -2.57 7.23
C ALA A 699 21.03 -1.97 8.56
N LYS A 700 21.91 -2.67 9.30
CA LYS A 700 22.54 -2.12 10.51
C LYS A 700 23.41 -0.90 10.21
N LEU A 701 24.17 -0.90 9.11
CA LEU A 701 24.95 0.27 8.69
C LEU A 701 24.07 1.50 8.41
N PHE A 702 22.80 1.29 8.03
CA PHE A 702 21.84 2.37 7.78
C PHE A 702 21.03 2.80 9.01
N GLY A 703 21.21 2.13 10.16
CA GLY A 703 20.56 2.44 11.44
C GLY A 703 19.30 1.61 11.73
N CYS A 704 18.92 0.66 10.89
CA CYS A 704 17.67 -0.08 11.03
C CYS A 704 17.68 -1.06 12.22
N LYS A 705 16.55 -1.18 12.92
CA LYS A 705 16.26 -2.35 13.76
C LYS A 705 15.84 -3.53 12.87
N LEU A 706 16.33 -4.73 13.18
CA LEU A 706 16.23 -5.92 12.36
C LEU A 706 15.52 -7.06 13.05
N VAL A 707 14.48 -7.54 12.39
CA VAL A 707 13.74 -8.74 12.78
C VAL A 707 13.87 -9.76 11.66
N SER A 708 14.21 -11.00 12.00
CA SER A 708 14.24 -12.11 11.04
C SER A 708 13.17 -13.14 11.38
N TYR A 709 12.48 -13.67 10.37
CA TYR A 709 11.68 -14.89 10.46
C TYR A 709 12.33 -15.98 9.61
N VAL A 710 12.92 -16.98 10.25
CA VAL A 710 13.65 -18.05 9.57
C VAL A 710 12.75 -19.27 9.40
N HIS A 711 12.45 -19.59 8.13
CA HIS A 711 11.77 -20.83 7.74
C HIS A 711 12.71 -22.04 7.69
N TYR A 712 13.94 -21.82 7.20
CA TYR A 712 15.00 -22.81 7.11
C TYR A 712 16.35 -22.07 7.04
N PRO A 713 17.38 -22.50 7.80
CA PRO A 713 18.70 -21.87 7.73
C PRO A 713 19.38 -22.12 6.37
N THR A 714 20.04 -21.10 5.80
CA THR A 714 20.80 -21.23 4.53
C THR A 714 21.84 -22.36 4.59
N ILE A 715 22.38 -22.64 5.77
CA ILE A 715 23.23 -23.79 6.06
C ILE A 715 22.87 -24.34 7.45
N SER A 716 22.75 -25.66 7.58
CA SER A 716 22.43 -26.33 8.86
C SER A 716 23.57 -27.21 9.37
N SER A 717 23.57 -27.53 10.67
CA SER A 717 24.58 -28.43 11.23
C SER A 717 24.45 -29.86 10.70
N ASP A 718 23.27 -30.27 10.24
CA ASP A 718 23.05 -31.56 9.59
C ASP A 718 23.67 -31.62 8.18
N MET A 719 23.71 -30.50 7.45
CA MET A 719 24.45 -30.44 6.18
C MET A 719 25.95 -30.61 6.40
N LEU A 720 26.49 -30.01 7.47
CA LEU A 720 27.89 -30.17 7.87
C LEU A 720 28.20 -31.61 8.27
N LYS A 721 27.33 -32.24 9.09
CA LYS A 721 27.47 -33.65 9.49
C LYS A 721 27.42 -34.58 8.29
N ARG A 722 26.49 -34.39 7.35
CA ARG A 722 26.38 -35.20 6.12
C ARG A 722 27.66 -35.19 5.29
N VAL A 723 28.24 -34.02 5.05
CA VAL A 723 29.49 -33.91 4.28
C VAL A 723 30.66 -34.51 5.06
N ARG A 724 30.71 -34.32 6.39
CA ARG A 724 31.73 -34.92 7.27
C ARG A 724 31.66 -36.45 7.27
N ASN A 725 30.46 -37.01 7.32
CA ASN A 725 30.20 -38.45 7.33
C ASN A 725 30.24 -39.08 5.93
N ARG A 726 30.31 -38.26 4.88
CA ARG A 726 30.32 -38.69 3.47
C ARG A 726 29.06 -39.49 3.10
N GLU A 727 27.91 -39.04 3.59
CA GLU A 727 26.60 -39.63 3.27
C GLU A 727 26.11 -39.13 1.91
N ASP A 728 25.66 -40.05 1.05
CA ASP A 728 25.03 -39.70 -0.24
C ASP A 728 23.59 -39.22 -0.01
N ALA A 729 23.26 -38.04 -0.54
CA ALA A 729 21.96 -37.41 -0.36
C ALA A 729 21.70 -36.36 -1.46
N PHE A 730 20.46 -35.86 -1.56
CA PHE A 730 20.09 -34.86 -2.57
C PHE A 730 20.97 -33.58 -2.57
N ASN A 731 21.55 -33.21 -1.41
CA ASN A 731 22.45 -32.08 -1.25
C ASN A 731 23.94 -32.48 -1.14
N ASN A 732 24.25 -33.77 -1.31
CA ASN A 732 25.60 -34.32 -1.29
C ASN A 732 25.73 -35.52 -2.23
N SER A 733 26.05 -35.27 -3.49
CA SER A 733 26.13 -36.30 -4.53
C SER A 733 27.15 -37.40 -4.24
N SER A 734 26.84 -38.61 -4.70
CA SER A 734 27.73 -39.78 -4.77
C SER A 734 29.16 -39.50 -5.23
N THR A 735 29.36 -38.61 -6.21
CA THR A 735 30.71 -38.21 -6.69
C THR A 735 31.54 -37.53 -5.59
N ILE A 736 30.89 -36.73 -4.73
CA ILE A 736 31.54 -36.01 -3.63
C ILE A 736 31.72 -36.95 -2.44
N SER A 737 30.66 -37.67 -2.03
CA SER A 737 30.73 -38.61 -0.91
C SER A 737 31.76 -39.72 -1.16
N ASN A 738 31.90 -40.23 -2.38
CA ASN A 738 32.89 -41.26 -2.73
C ASN A 738 34.34 -40.72 -2.80
N SER A 739 34.57 -39.40 -2.81
CA SER A 739 35.91 -38.79 -2.85
C SER A 739 36.31 -38.12 -1.53
N LYS A 740 37.41 -38.58 -0.92
CA LYS A 740 37.96 -37.98 0.32
C LYS A 740 38.38 -36.52 0.11
N PHE A 741 39.04 -36.21 -1.00
CA PHE A 741 39.52 -34.85 -1.29
C PHE A 741 38.37 -33.87 -1.52
N LEU A 742 37.38 -34.23 -2.34
CA LEU A 742 36.23 -33.36 -2.63
C LEU A 742 35.34 -33.15 -1.41
N SER A 743 35.15 -34.20 -0.60
CA SER A 743 34.44 -34.10 0.68
C SER A 743 35.13 -33.12 1.64
N THR A 744 36.47 -33.20 1.79
CA THR A 744 37.24 -32.28 2.63
C THR A 744 37.17 -30.84 2.13
N LEU A 745 37.27 -30.61 0.82
CA LEU A 745 37.17 -29.27 0.23
C LEU A 745 35.78 -28.66 0.45
N LYS A 746 34.72 -29.44 0.22
CA LYS A 746 33.34 -29.00 0.46
C LYS A 746 33.09 -28.72 1.94
N LEU A 747 33.65 -29.54 2.84
CA LEU A 747 33.55 -29.34 4.29
C LEU A 747 34.22 -28.03 4.71
N TRP A 748 35.41 -27.72 4.21
CA TRP A 748 36.07 -26.42 4.46
C TRP A 748 35.24 -25.25 3.97
N TYR A 749 34.67 -25.33 2.77
CA TYR A 749 33.78 -24.29 2.25
C TYR A 749 32.55 -24.09 3.13
N TYR A 750 31.88 -25.17 3.53
CA TYR A 750 30.70 -25.11 4.40
C TYR A 750 31.02 -24.59 5.81
N LEU A 751 32.17 -24.97 6.39
CA LEU A 751 32.60 -24.45 7.69
C LEU A 751 32.89 -22.95 7.63
N SER A 752 33.59 -22.49 6.59
CA SER A 752 33.87 -21.06 6.39
C SER A 752 32.58 -20.27 6.15
N PHE A 753 31.69 -20.77 5.30
CA PHE A 753 30.39 -20.14 5.05
C PHE A 753 29.53 -20.10 6.32
N SER A 754 29.49 -21.19 7.10
CA SER A 754 28.75 -21.26 8.36
C SER A 754 29.23 -20.23 9.38
N LYS A 755 30.54 -19.95 9.46
CA LYS A 755 31.08 -18.90 10.34
C LYS A 755 30.63 -17.51 9.89
N ILE A 756 30.70 -17.22 8.59
CA ILE A 756 30.24 -15.94 8.04
C ILE A 756 28.72 -15.78 8.24
N TYR A 757 27.96 -16.83 7.97
CA TYR A 757 26.51 -16.87 8.19
C TYR A 757 26.14 -16.62 9.66
N GLY A 758 26.89 -17.19 10.60
CA GLY A 758 26.75 -16.89 12.02
C GLY A 758 27.02 -15.42 12.36
N LEU A 759 28.09 -14.84 11.81
CA LEU A 759 28.43 -13.43 12.02
C LEU A 759 27.35 -12.49 11.49
N VAL A 760 26.88 -12.68 10.25
CA VAL A 760 25.83 -11.82 9.67
C VAL A 760 24.49 -12.01 10.40
N GLY A 761 24.15 -13.24 10.80
CA GLY A 761 22.96 -13.55 11.58
C GLY A 761 22.96 -12.90 12.96
N SER A 762 24.15 -12.78 13.59
CA SER A 762 24.30 -12.13 14.89
C SER A 762 23.89 -10.64 14.92
N CYS A 763 23.78 -10.01 13.75
CA CYS A 763 23.33 -8.63 13.59
C CYS A 763 21.83 -8.45 13.86
N CYS A 764 21.01 -9.50 13.95
CA CYS A 764 19.58 -9.37 14.23
C CYS A 764 19.29 -8.91 15.67
N ASP A 765 18.24 -8.11 15.83
CA ASP A 765 17.72 -7.70 17.14
C ASP A 765 16.76 -8.75 17.70
N VAL A 766 15.91 -9.33 16.85
CA VAL A 766 14.98 -10.42 17.19
C VAL A 766 15.00 -11.47 16.09
N VAL A 767 15.02 -12.75 16.48
CA VAL A 767 14.98 -13.89 15.55
C VAL A 767 13.77 -14.76 15.88
N MET A 768 12.83 -14.85 14.94
CA MET A 768 11.71 -15.77 15.00
C MET A 768 12.03 -17.00 14.13
N VAL A 769 11.67 -18.18 14.62
CA VAL A 769 11.88 -19.44 13.92
C VAL A 769 10.60 -20.27 13.90
N ASN A 770 10.39 -21.01 12.81
CA ASN A 770 9.14 -21.75 12.58
C ASN A 770 9.01 -23.06 13.37
N SER A 771 10.09 -23.60 13.95
CA SER A 771 10.09 -24.90 14.62
C SER A 771 11.21 -25.02 15.65
N THR A 772 11.09 -25.99 16.55
CA THR A 772 12.15 -26.33 17.51
C THR A 772 13.40 -26.82 16.79
N TRP A 773 13.23 -27.56 15.69
CA TRP A 773 14.34 -28.02 14.87
C TRP A 773 15.12 -26.84 14.27
N THR A 774 14.43 -25.86 13.66
CA THR A 774 15.06 -24.66 13.09
C THR A 774 15.76 -23.83 14.15
N ARG A 775 15.14 -23.69 15.34
CA ARG A 775 15.74 -23.01 16.48
C ARG A 775 17.10 -23.57 16.84
N ASN A 776 17.20 -24.89 17.00
CA ASN A 776 18.44 -25.54 17.42
C ASN A 776 19.60 -25.26 16.44
N HIS A 777 19.33 -25.26 15.13
CA HIS A 777 20.35 -24.92 14.12
C HIS A 777 20.75 -23.45 14.14
N ILE A 778 19.77 -22.54 14.27
CA ILE A 778 20.04 -21.10 14.31
C ILE A 778 20.80 -20.73 15.59
N ASP A 779 20.40 -21.26 16.73
CA ASP A 779 21.09 -21.02 18.01
C ASP A 779 22.51 -21.59 17.98
N GLU A 780 22.71 -22.78 17.41
CA GLU A 780 24.03 -23.40 17.25
C GLU A 780 24.96 -22.54 16.38
N ILE A 781 24.47 -21.97 15.28
CA ILE A 781 25.30 -21.27 14.28
C ILE A 781 25.40 -19.76 14.55
N TRP A 782 24.29 -19.09 14.85
CA TRP A 782 24.22 -17.63 15.07
C TRP A 782 24.54 -17.21 16.50
N LYS A 783 24.52 -18.14 17.48
CA LYS A 783 24.80 -17.88 18.90
C LYS A 783 23.87 -16.83 19.53
N LEU A 784 22.57 -16.92 19.23
CA LEU A 784 21.54 -15.95 19.64
C LEU A 784 20.41 -16.56 20.49
N GLU A 785 20.72 -17.52 21.37
CA GLU A 785 19.73 -18.25 22.19
C GLU A 785 18.79 -17.34 23.01
N SER A 786 19.29 -16.19 23.49
CA SER A 786 18.50 -15.21 24.24
C SER A 786 17.59 -14.32 23.38
N LYS A 787 17.82 -14.29 22.05
CA LYS A 787 17.06 -13.47 21.09
C LYS A 787 16.17 -14.30 20.17
N SER A 788 16.31 -15.64 20.19
CA SER A 788 15.52 -16.54 19.36
C SER A 788 14.21 -16.94 20.03
N LYS A 789 13.11 -16.87 19.27
CA LYS A 789 11.75 -17.24 19.72
C LYS A 789 11.08 -18.14 18.70
N ILE A 790 10.39 -19.17 19.17
CA ILE A 790 9.59 -20.03 18.29
C ILE A 790 8.26 -19.32 18.04
N VAL A 791 7.99 -19.03 16.77
CA VAL A 791 6.70 -18.49 16.31
C VAL A 791 6.25 -19.39 15.16
N TYR A 792 5.40 -20.37 15.47
CA TYR A 792 4.93 -21.35 14.50
C TYR A 792 4.17 -20.68 13.37
N PRO A 793 4.36 -21.10 12.10
CA PRO A 793 3.75 -20.45 10.96
C PRO A 793 2.21 -20.57 10.98
N PRO A 794 1.50 -19.56 10.46
CA PRO A 794 0.05 -19.55 10.43
C PRO A 794 -0.45 -20.59 9.42
N CYS A 795 -1.19 -21.60 9.89
CA CYS A 795 -1.78 -22.62 9.03
C CYS A 795 -3.28 -22.35 8.83
N ASP A 796 -3.80 -22.55 7.61
CA ASP A 796 -5.24 -22.43 7.33
C ASP A 796 -5.99 -23.62 7.93
N THR A 797 -6.37 -23.45 9.19
CA THR A 797 -7.10 -24.46 9.94
C THR A 797 -8.61 -24.26 9.81
N LEU A 798 -9.08 -23.03 9.58
CA LEU A 798 -10.49 -22.66 9.64
C LEU A 798 -11.33 -23.27 8.51
N SER A 799 -10.77 -23.38 7.31
CA SER A 799 -11.45 -24.02 6.18
C SER A 799 -11.56 -25.54 6.39
N LEU A 800 -10.48 -26.18 6.84
CA LEU A 800 -10.35 -27.63 6.99
C LEU A 800 -11.12 -28.19 8.20
N ILE A 801 -11.26 -27.42 9.28
CA ILE A 801 -12.02 -27.84 10.48
C ILE A 801 -13.51 -28.02 10.19
N LYS A 802 -14.05 -27.38 9.14
CA LYS A 802 -15.47 -27.50 8.76
C LYS A 802 -15.84 -28.92 8.32
N PHE A 803 -14.86 -29.73 7.91
CA PHE A 803 -15.12 -31.12 7.58
C PHE A 803 -15.50 -31.92 8.82
N GLU A 804 -16.60 -32.67 8.69
CA GLU A 804 -17.12 -33.52 9.76
C GLU A 804 -16.07 -34.54 10.22
N LEU A 805 -16.06 -34.83 11.52
CA LEU A 805 -15.23 -35.89 12.12
C LEU A 805 -16.00 -37.21 12.22
N ASP A 806 -17.03 -37.39 11.40
CA ASP A 806 -17.78 -38.65 11.38
C ASP A 806 -16.84 -39.79 10.92
N PRO A 807 -16.51 -40.75 11.80
CA PRO A 807 -15.57 -41.82 11.47
C PRO A 807 -16.07 -42.76 10.36
N ASP A 808 -17.38 -42.78 10.12
CA ASP A 808 -18.04 -43.63 9.13
C ASP A 808 -18.19 -42.94 7.77
N SER A 809 -17.98 -41.61 7.71
CA SER A 809 -18.00 -40.81 6.48
C SER A 809 -16.70 -40.88 5.65
N ARG A 810 -15.61 -41.37 6.24
CA ARG A 810 -14.26 -41.38 5.60
C ARG A 810 -14.03 -42.64 4.76
N GLN A 811 -13.48 -42.44 3.58
CA GLN A 811 -13.04 -43.50 2.68
C GLN A 811 -11.66 -44.02 3.08
N ARG A 812 -11.37 -45.29 2.76
CA ARG A 812 -10.06 -45.92 2.96
C ARG A 812 -9.02 -45.42 1.93
N ILE A 813 -8.75 -44.13 1.97
CA ILE A 813 -7.75 -43.45 1.14
C ILE A 813 -6.58 -43.03 2.03
N ILE A 814 -5.37 -43.38 1.59
CA ILE A 814 -4.10 -42.87 2.08
C ILE A 814 -3.70 -41.72 1.16
N LEU A 815 -3.66 -40.51 1.70
CA LEU A 815 -3.40 -39.29 0.96
C LEU A 815 -1.97 -38.80 1.21
N SER A 816 -1.28 -38.45 0.14
CA SER A 816 0.01 -37.76 0.18
C SER A 816 -0.09 -36.44 -0.59
N VAL A 817 0.21 -35.34 0.08
CA VAL A 817 0.18 -33.98 -0.44
C VAL A 817 1.60 -33.42 -0.34
N ALA A 818 2.33 -33.46 -1.45
CA ALA A 818 3.69 -32.94 -1.54
C ALA A 818 4.09 -32.63 -2.98
N GLN A 819 4.91 -31.61 -3.20
CA GLN A 819 5.52 -31.39 -4.52
C GLN A 819 6.40 -32.58 -4.90
N PHE A 820 6.40 -32.98 -6.18
CA PHE A 820 7.19 -34.13 -6.65
C PHE A 820 8.69 -33.83 -6.66
N ARG A 821 9.32 -34.04 -5.49
CA ARG A 821 10.69 -33.66 -5.17
C ARG A 821 11.48 -34.81 -4.54
N PRO A 822 12.81 -34.88 -4.75
CA PRO A 822 13.64 -35.95 -4.17
C PRO A 822 13.51 -36.07 -2.65
N GLU A 823 13.57 -34.95 -1.95
CA GLU A 823 13.52 -34.89 -0.48
C GLU A 823 12.19 -35.38 0.10
N LYS A 824 11.11 -35.42 -0.70
CA LYS A 824 9.77 -35.85 -0.26
C LYS A 824 9.59 -37.36 -0.25
N ASP A 825 10.53 -38.12 -0.81
CA ASP A 825 10.59 -39.59 -0.78
C ASP A 825 9.24 -40.27 -1.07
N HIS A 826 8.69 -39.99 -2.26
CA HIS A 826 7.45 -40.62 -2.73
C HIS A 826 7.64 -42.11 -3.03
N GLU A 827 8.87 -42.53 -3.34
CA GLU A 827 9.21 -43.93 -3.57
C GLU A 827 8.98 -44.77 -2.31
N LEU A 828 9.39 -44.28 -1.13
CA LEU A 828 9.08 -44.93 0.14
C LEU A 828 7.56 -45.08 0.35
N GLN A 829 6.75 -44.08 -0.01
CA GLN A 829 5.29 -44.16 0.14
C GLN A 829 4.68 -45.27 -0.71
N ILE A 830 5.10 -45.39 -1.97
CA ILE A 830 4.65 -46.46 -2.89
C ILE A 830 5.13 -47.82 -2.39
N ASN A 831 6.39 -47.93 -1.93
CA ASN A 831 6.94 -49.16 -1.37
C ASN A 831 6.18 -49.62 -0.11
N CYS A 832 5.90 -48.70 0.83
CA CYS A 832 5.09 -49.00 2.01
C CYS A 832 3.68 -49.47 1.62
N PHE A 833 3.06 -48.86 0.61
CA PHE A 833 1.74 -49.27 0.15
C PHE A 833 1.77 -50.64 -0.56
N SER A 834 2.78 -50.88 -1.40
CA SER A 834 3.01 -52.19 -2.03
C SER A 834 3.16 -53.29 -0.98
N GLU A 835 3.99 -53.06 0.03
CA GLU A 835 4.23 -54.02 1.10
C GLU A 835 2.98 -54.26 1.96
N LEU A 836 2.20 -53.21 2.25
CA LEU A 836 0.93 -53.33 2.94
C LEU A 836 -0.05 -54.27 2.20
N LEU A 837 -0.20 -54.11 0.88
CA LEU A 837 -1.09 -54.96 0.08
C LEU A 837 -0.56 -56.40 -0.06
N LYS A 838 0.76 -56.58 -0.11
CA LYS A 838 1.38 -57.92 -0.14
C LYS A 838 1.12 -58.68 1.16
N ARG A 839 1.23 -58.02 2.32
CA ARG A 839 1.01 -58.65 3.63
C ARG A 839 -0.45 -58.83 3.98
N TYR A 840 -1.31 -57.93 3.49
CA TYR A 840 -2.73 -57.90 3.80
C TYR A 840 -3.56 -57.82 2.51
N PRO A 841 -3.70 -58.94 1.77
CA PRO A 841 -4.41 -58.98 0.50
C PRO A 841 -5.87 -58.52 0.58
N GLU A 842 -6.49 -58.54 1.76
CA GLU A 842 -7.85 -58.04 1.99
C GLU A 842 -8.01 -56.54 1.68
N TYR A 843 -6.91 -55.77 1.62
CA TYR A 843 -6.93 -54.34 1.25
C TYR A 843 -6.76 -54.10 -0.26
N SER A 844 -6.51 -55.14 -1.05
CA SER A 844 -6.30 -54.99 -2.50
C SER A 844 -7.62 -54.76 -3.26
N LYS A 845 -8.68 -55.52 -2.94
CA LYS A 845 -9.98 -55.51 -3.63
C LYS A 845 -11.13 -55.81 -2.64
N GLY A 846 -12.36 -55.42 -2.99
CA GLY A 846 -13.57 -55.65 -2.17
C GLY A 846 -13.89 -54.51 -1.20
N GLU A 847 -14.75 -54.75 -0.20
CA GLU A 847 -15.24 -53.72 0.73
C GLU A 847 -14.14 -53.09 1.61
N LYS A 848 -13.03 -53.79 1.80
CA LYS A 848 -11.86 -53.30 2.56
C LYS A 848 -10.78 -52.66 1.67
N ALA A 849 -11.03 -52.50 0.37
CA ALA A 849 -10.04 -51.98 -0.56
C ALA A 849 -9.50 -50.60 -0.14
N VAL A 850 -8.19 -50.43 -0.24
CA VAL A 850 -7.48 -49.19 0.11
C VAL A 850 -6.90 -48.58 -1.17
N LYS A 851 -6.93 -47.25 -1.25
CA LYS A 851 -6.27 -46.48 -2.32
C LYS A 851 -5.16 -45.60 -1.76
N LEU A 852 -4.07 -45.46 -2.51
CA LEU A 852 -3.03 -44.45 -2.28
C LEU A 852 -3.18 -43.35 -3.33
N VAL A 853 -3.32 -42.10 -2.89
CA VAL A 853 -3.43 -40.95 -3.77
C VAL A 853 -2.25 -40.02 -3.52
N LEU A 854 -1.42 -39.81 -4.55
CA LEU A 854 -0.27 -38.92 -4.53
C LEU A 854 -0.63 -37.63 -5.27
N ILE A 855 -0.81 -36.54 -4.53
CA ILE A 855 -1.14 -35.21 -5.06
C ILE A 855 0.07 -34.30 -4.94
N GLY A 856 0.49 -33.72 -6.07
CA GLY A 856 1.69 -32.89 -6.08
C GLY A 856 1.82 -31.93 -7.26
N GLY A 857 2.55 -30.85 -7.03
CA GLY A 857 2.91 -29.91 -8.09
C GLY A 857 4.10 -30.38 -8.93
N VAL A 858 4.03 -30.13 -10.25
CA VAL A 858 5.10 -30.36 -11.24
C VAL A 858 5.48 -29.01 -11.84
N ARG A 859 6.68 -28.50 -11.50
CA ARG A 859 7.09 -27.13 -11.86
C ARG A 859 8.06 -27.05 -13.02
N ASN A 860 8.76 -28.14 -13.31
CA ASN A 860 9.80 -28.20 -14.34
C ASN A 860 9.94 -29.63 -14.87
N GLN A 861 10.76 -29.77 -15.92
CA GLN A 861 11.02 -31.06 -16.56
C GLN A 861 11.56 -32.12 -15.59
N GLY A 862 12.41 -31.75 -14.63
CA GLY A 862 12.93 -32.69 -13.63
C GLY A 862 11.87 -33.21 -12.66
N ASP A 863 10.86 -32.40 -12.32
CA ASP A 863 9.70 -32.87 -11.55
C ASP A 863 8.84 -33.83 -12.40
N GLN A 864 8.69 -33.56 -13.70
CA GLN A 864 7.95 -34.43 -14.63
C GLN A 864 8.63 -35.80 -14.78
N GLU A 865 9.95 -35.83 -14.99
CA GLU A 865 10.74 -37.06 -15.07
C GLU A 865 10.61 -37.92 -13.80
N ARG A 866 10.46 -37.29 -12.62
CA ARG A 866 10.22 -38.02 -11.38
C ARG A 866 8.84 -38.66 -11.36
N VAL A 867 7.81 -37.94 -11.79
CA VAL A 867 6.47 -38.53 -11.89
C VAL A 867 6.47 -39.71 -12.86
N ASP A 868 7.17 -39.61 -13.99
CA ASP A 868 7.26 -40.70 -14.97
C ASP A 868 7.97 -41.94 -14.37
N LYS A 869 9.00 -41.74 -13.54
CA LYS A 869 9.64 -42.82 -12.78
C LYS A 869 8.69 -43.46 -11.77
N LEU A 870 7.93 -42.66 -11.01
CA LEU A 870 6.94 -43.16 -10.06
C LEU A 870 5.84 -43.94 -10.77
N GLN A 871 5.38 -43.49 -11.95
CA GLN A 871 4.40 -44.21 -12.75
C GLN A 871 4.93 -45.56 -13.23
N THR A 872 6.18 -45.59 -13.72
CA THR A 872 6.85 -46.84 -14.11
C THR A 872 6.97 -47.80 -12.92
N MET A 873 7.27 -47.28 -11.73
CA MET A 873 7.35 -48.06 -10.50
C MET A 873 5.98 -48.64 -10.09
N ILE A 874 4.90 -47.87 -10.18
CA ILE A 874 3.52 -48.33 -9.94
C ILE A 874 3.15 -49.47 -10.89
N ASP A 875 3.54 -49.35 -12.15
CA ASP A 875 3.27 -50.35 -13.18
C ASP A 875 4.01 -51.65 -12.91
N ASN A 876 5.30 -51.56 -12.59
CA ASN A 876 6.14 -52.72 -12.26
C ASN A 876 5.69 -53.43 -10.98
N LEU A 877 5.11 -52.68 -10.03
CA LEU A 877 4.56 -53.24 -8.79
C LEU A 877 3.10 -53.71 -8.93
N HIS A 878 2.50 -53.61 -10.13
CA HIS A 878 1.11 -53.99 -10.42
C HIS A 878 0.07 -53.25 -9.55
N LEU A 879 0.29 -51.96 -9.30
CA LEU A 879 -0.52 -51.14 -8.39
C LEU A 879 -1.49 -50.17 -9.07
N ARG A 880 -1.65 -50.24 -10.41
CA ARG A 880 -2.48 -49.28 -11.18
C ARG A 880 -3.93 -49.15 -10.70
N ASP A 881 -4.51 -50.23 -10.19
CA ASP A 881 -5.90 -50.23 -9.71
C ASP A 881 -6.05 -49.56 -8.31
N ASN A 882 -4.94 -49.39 -7.58
CA ASN A 882 -4.92 -48.95 -6.19
C ASN A 882 -4.15 -47.65 -5.95
N VAL A 883 -3.31 -47.19 -6.90
CA VAL A 883 -2.51 -45.97 -6.77
C VAL A 883 -2.90 -44.95 -7.82
N GLU A 884 -3.18 -43.73 -7.38
CA GLU A 884 -3.51 -42.59 -8.23
C GLU A 884 -2.46 -41.48 -8.07
N ILE A 885 -1.98 -40.94 -9.19
CA ILE A 885 -1.11 -39.75 -9.21
C ILE A 885 -1.90 -38.57 -9.77
N VAL A 886 -2.08 -37.53 -8.96
CA VAL A 886 -2.75 -36.29 -9.34
C VAL A 886 -1.72 -35.17 -9.46
N LYS A 887 -1.42 -34.77 -10.70
CA LYS A 887 -0.48 -33.67 -11.00
C LYS A 887 -1.20 -32.33 -10.98
N ASN A 888 -0.62 -31.33 -10.31
CA ASN A 888 -1.11 -29.94 -10.32
C ASN A 888 -2.62 -29.82 -10.01
N ALA A 889 -3.08 -30.56 -8.99
CA ALA A 889 -4.50 -30.59 -8.63
C ALA A 889 -5.05 -29.18 -8.34
N PRO A 890 -6.22 -28.81 -8.89
CA PRO A 890 -6.94 -27.62 -8.44
C PRO A 890 -7.23 -27.71 -6.94
N TYR A 891 -7.28 -26.55 -6.26
CA TYR A 891 -7.47 -26.50 -4.80
C TYR A 891 -8.77 -27.18 -4.35
N GLU A 892 -9.85 -27.06 -5.11
CA GLU A 892 -11.13 -27.74 -4.83
C GLU A 892 -11.00 -29.26 -4.84
N LEU A 893 -10.19 -29.82 -5.75
CA LEU A 893 -9.94 -31.25 -5.81
C LEU A 893 -9.11 -31.72 -4.62
N LEU A 894 -8.11 -30.94 -4.21
CA LEU A 894 -7.33 -31.20 -2.99
C LEU A 894 -8.24 -31.20 -1.75
N LEU A 895 -9.14 -30.22 -1.63
CA LEU A 895 -10.11 -30.16 -0.53
C LEU A 895 -11.05 -31.36 -0.52
N ASN A 896 -11.48 -31.84 -1.69
CA ASN A 896 -12.29 -33.05 -1.79
C ASN A 896 -11.53 -34.26 -1.22
N TYR A 897 -10.30 -34.51 -1.66
CA TYR A 897 -9.49 -35.60 -1.12
C TYR A 897 -9.23 -35.45 0.39
N LEU A 898 -8.94 -34.24 0.87
CA LEU A 898 -8.81 -33.96 2.31
C LEU A 898 -10.12 -34.21 3.09
N SER A 899 -11.27 -34.01 2.46
CA SER A 899 -12.58 -34.22 3.09
C SER A 899 -13.03 -35.68 3.12
N VAL A 900 -12.43 -36.58 2.32
CA VAL A 900 -12.85 -37.99 2.29
C VAL A 900 -11.78 -38.96 2.77
N SER A 901 -10.50 -38.56 2.77
CA SER A 901 -9.40 -39.47 3.08
C SER A 901 -9.30 -39.81 4.57
N LEU A 902 -8.83 -41.02 4.88
CA LEU A 902 -8.68 -41.49 6.24
C LEU A 902 -7.29 -41.20 6.81
N ILE A 903 -6.25 -41.43 6.00
CA ILE A 903 -4.85 -41.38 6.44
C ILE A 903 -4.11 -40.34 5.62
N GLY A 904 -3.29 -39.52 6.28
CA GLY A 904 -2.35 -38.63 5.60
C GLY A 904 -0.92 -39.10 5.83
N ILE A 905 -0.17 -39.40 4.78
CA ILE A 905 1.22 -39.89 4.88
C ILE A 905 2.23 -38.79 4.51
N HIS A 906 3.35 -38.75 5.24
CA HIS A 906 4.47 -37.84 4.97
C HIS A 906 5.81 -38.52 5.30
N THR A 907 6.67 -38.67 4.29
CA THR A 907 7.92 -39.46 4.37
C THR A 907 9.21 -38.66 4.38
N MET A 908 9.17 -37.33 4.20
CA MET A 908 10.40 -36.52 4.18
C MET A 908 11.18 -36.60 5.49
N TYR A 909 12.43 -37.05 5.37
CA TYR A 909 13.39 -37.12 6.47
C TYR A 909 13.97 -35.73 6.79
N ASN A 910 14.07 -35.40 8.09
CA ASN A 910 14.50 -34.10 8.62
C ASN A 910 13.71 -32.93 8.00
N GLU A 911 12.40 -33.11 7.84
CA GLU A 911 11.49 -32.04 7.48
C GLU A 911 11.55 -30.92 8.53
N HIS A 912 11.61 -29.68 8.07
CA HIS A 912 11.87 -28.54 8.96
C HIS A 912 10.67 -28.20 9.83
N PHE A 913 9.46 -28.36 9.27
CA PHE A 913 8.21 -28.16 9.99
C PHE A 913 7.19 -29.25 9.64
N GLY A 914 6.66 -29.26 8.41
CA GLY A 914 5.71 -30.28 7.93
C GLY A 914 4.25 -29.81 7.86
N ILE A 915 3.97 -28.78 7.06
CA ILE A 915 2.63 -28.16 6.94
C ILE A 915 1.55 -29.18 6.55
N SER A 916 1.84 -30.12 5.65
CA SER A 916 0.85 -31.11 5.21
C SER A 916 0.33 -31.99 6.36
N LEU A 917 1.14 -32.27 7.39
CA LEU A 917 0.69 -32.99 8.58
C LEU A 917 -0.36 -32.19 9.36
N ILE A 918 -0.19 -30.87 9.42
CA ILE A 918 -1.15 -29.96 10.07
C ILE A 918 -2.45 -29.91 9.28
N GLU A 919 -2.36 -29.83 7.95
CA GLU A 919 -3.53 -29.87 7.06
C GLU A 919 -4.31 -31.18 7.22
N TYR A 920 -3.61 -32.33 7.27
CA TYR A 920 -4.22 -33.63 7.54
C TYR A 920 -4.95 -33.64 8.88
N MET A 921 -4.28 -33.24 9.95
CA MET A 921 -4.85 -33.22 11.30
C MET A 921 -6.04 -32.25 11.42
N ALA A 922 -5.99 -31.10 10.76
CA ALA A 922 -7.09 -30.14 10.71
C ALA A 922 -8.30 -30.71 9.94
N ALA A 923 -8.05 -31.28 8.76
CA ALA A 923 -9.09 -31.88 7.91
C ALA A 923 -9.73 -33.13 8.54
N GLY A 924 -9.07 -33.75 9.52
CA GLY A 924 -9.56 -34.92 10.26
C GLY A 924 -8.99 -36.24 9.75
N LEU A 925 -7.87 -36.22 9.03
CA LEU A 925 -7.09 -37.41 8.70
C LEU A 925 -6.23 -37.81 9.90
N ILE A 926 -5.94 -39.10 10.02
CA ILE A 926 -4.91 -39.57 10.95
C ILE A 926 -3.55 -39.43 10.25
N ALA A 927 -2.73 -38.53 10.75
CA ALA A 927 -1.44 -38.20 10.16
C ALA A 927 -0.34 -39.20 10.56
N VAL A 928 0.44 -39.65 9.58
CA VAL A 928 1.64 -40.49 9.74
C VAL A 928 2.85 -39.72 9.22
N GLY A 929 3.64 -39.17 10.13
CA GLY A 929 4.83 -38.37 9.82
C GLY A 929 6.12 -39.16 9.95
N ASN A 930 7.20 -38.66 9.33
CA ASN A 930 8.54 -39.20 9.57
C ASN A 930 9.00 -38.86 10.99
N LYS A 931 9.66 -39.80 11.68
CA LYS A 931 10.17 -39.65 13.05
C LYS A 931 11.49 -38.85 13.09
N SER A 932 11.48 -37.66 12.51
CA SER A 932 12.61 -36.73 12.51
C SER A 932 12.10 -35.29 12.34
N GLY A 933 12.99 -34.31 12.56
CA GLY A 933 12.69 -32.89 12.32
C GLY A 933 11.47 -32.32 13.06
N GLY A 934 10.82 -31.34 12.44
CA GLY A 934 9.60 -30.69 12.92
C GLY A 934 8.41 -31.65 13.16
N PRO A 935 8.18 -32.68 12.31
CA PRO A 935 7.14 -33.67 12.58
C PRO A 935 7.27 -34.36 13.94
N LEU A 936 8.49 -34.74 14.34
CA LEU A 936 8.78 -35.37 15.63
C LEU A 936 8.79 -34.37 16.78
N MET A 937 9.37 -33.19 16.57
CA MET A 937 9.63 -32.23 17.65
C MET A 937 8.40 -31.40 18.02
N ASP A 938 7.57 -31.05 17.03
CA ASP A 938 6.57 -29.99 17.19
C ASP A 938 5.14 -30.44 16.87
N ILE A 939 4.92 -31.35 15.90
CA ILE A 939 3.57 -31.64 15.35
C ILE A 939 2.95 -32.93 15.92
N VAL A 940 3.64 -34.06 15.81
CA VAL A 940 3.07 -35.36 16.19
C VAL A 940 3.47 -35.71 17.61
N THR A 941 2.47 -35.76 18.48
CA THR A 941 2.59 -36.07 19.91
C THR A 941 1.79 -37.35 20.24
N LYS A 942 1.97 -37.86 21.45
CA LYS A 942 1.29 -39.09 21.89
C LYS A 942 -0.24 -38.92 21.84
N GLY A 943 -0.90 -39.67 20.96
CA GLY A 943 -2.37 -39.71 20.84
C GLY A 943 -2.97 -38.70 19.86
N ASN A 944 -2.18 -38.03 19.03
CA ASN A 944 -2.67 -37.15 17.97
C ASN A 944 -2.30 -37.61 16.54
N GLY A 945 -1.50 -38.67 16.40
CA GLY A 945 -1.00 -39.19 15.14
C GLY A 945 0.08 -40.25 15.36
N TYR A 946 0.75 -40.64 14.28
CA TYR A 946 1.78 -41.68 14.27
C TYR A 946 3.09 -41.18 13.66
N LEU A 947 4.19 -41.75 14.12
CA LEU A 947 5.54 -41.47 13.61
C LEU A 947 6.20 -42.78 13.16
N ALA A 948 6.84 -42.74 12.00
CA ALA A 948 7.57 -43.88 11.43
C ALA A 948 8.94 -43.43 10.90
N SER A 949 9.92 -44.34 10.88
CA SER A 949 11.29 -44.04 10.45
C SER A 949 11.71 -44.79 9.19
N ASP A 950 11.06 -45.91 8.91
CA ASP A 950 11.47 -46.90 7.91
C ASP A 950 10.23 -47.62 7.35
N LEU A 951 10.45 -48.41 6.30
CA LEU A 951 9.38 -49.10 5.58
C LEU A 951 8.48 -49.94 6.51
N GLU A 952 9.07 -50.69 7.44
CA GLU A 952 8.35 -51.56 8.39
C GLU A 952 7.44 -50.77 9.32
N SER A 953 7.99 -49.72 9.95
CA SER A 953 7.24 -48.86 10.87
C SER A 953 6.10 -48.12 10.17
N TYR A 954 6.27 -47.69 8.91
CA TYR A 954 5.19 -47.12 8.12
C TYR A 954 4.08 -48.13 7.85
N VAL A 955 4.42 -49.34 7.38
CA VAL A 955 3.44 -50.41 7.12
C VAL A 955 2.66 -50.76 8.39
N GLN A 956 3.33 -50.86 9.53
CA GLN A 956 2.69 -51.13 10.82
C GLN A 956 1.72 -50.02 11.23
N CYS A 957 2.11 -48.74 11.09
CA CYS A 957 1.24 -47.61 11.39
C CYS A 957 0.00 -47.61 10.48
N LEU A 958 0.18 -47.80 9.18
CA LEU A 958 -0.93 -47.86 8.21
C LEU A 958 -1.91 -48.98 8.55
N LYS A 959 -1.39 -50.19 8.84
CA LYS A 959 -2.20 -51.34 9.25
C LYS A 959 -2.99 -51.04 10.52
N GLN A 960 -2.32 -50.51 11.55
CA GLN A 960 -2.96 -50.17 12.82
C GLN A 960 -4.12 -49.18 12.61
N ILE A 961 -3.94 -48.16 11.77
CA ILE A 961 -4.97 -47.17 11.50
C ILE A 961 -6.15 -47.75 10.70
N LEU A 962 -5.88 -48.65 9.75
CA LEU A 962 -6.92 -49.28 8.92
C LEU A 962 -7.80 -50.27 9.70
N ASP A 963 -7.29 -50.81 10.81
CA ASP A 963 -8.01 -51.74 11.71
C ASP A 963 -8.61 -51.06 12.94
N LEU A 964 -8.20 -49.84 13.24
CA LEU A 964 -8.66 -49.11 14.42
C LEU A 964 -10.19 -48.95 14.41
N PRO A 965 -10.90 -49.27 15.52
CA PRO A 965 -12.34 -49.03 15.63
C PRO A 965 -12.69 -47.56 15.39
N ALA A 966 -13.83 -47.30 14.76
CA ALA A 966 -14.36 -45.95 14.48
C ALA A 966 -14.25 -44.99 15.68
N LYS A 967 -14.63 -45.45 16.88
CA LYS A 967 -14.57 -44.68 18.13
C LYS A 967 -13.15 -44.28 18.54
N GLU A 968 -12.15 -45.11 18.28
CA GLU A 968 -10.75 -44.80 18.60
C GLU A 968 -10.13 -43.86 17.57
N ARG A 969 -10.47 -44.05 16.29
CA ARG A 969 -10.10 -43.11 15.21
C ARG A 969 -10.62 -41.70 15.52
N ALA A 970 -11.89 -41.59 15.93
CA ALA A 970 -12.52 -40.33 16.33
C ALA A 970 -11.74 -39.61 17.44
N LYS A 971 -11.25 -40.35 18.44
CA LYS A 971 -10.46 -39.78 19.56
C LYS A 971 -9.15 -39.19 19.07
N ILE A 972 -8.42 -39.91 18.20
CA ILE A 972 -7.14 -39.45 17.64
C ILE A 972 -7.38 -38.20 16.79
N GLN A 973 -8.38 -38.23 15.89
CA GLN A 973 -8.73 -37.10 15.02
C GLN A 973 -9.15 -35.86 15.83
N ALA A 974 -9.98 -36.02 16.86
CA ALA A 974 -10.39 -34.92 17.73
C ALA A 974 -9.24 -34.37 18.60
N SER A 975 -8.29 -35.22 19.01
CA SER A 975 -7.08 -34.80 19.70
C SER A 975 -6.16 -33.99 18.79
N ALA A 976 -5.93 -34.48 17.56
CA ALA A 976 -5.14 -33.84 16.53
C ALA A 976 -5.67 -32.46 16.16
N ARG A 977 -6.98 -32.36 15.88
CA ARG A 977 -7.63 -31.10 15.53
C ARG A 977 -7.51 -30.06 16.65
N ARG A 978 -7.69 -30.45 17.92
CA ARG A 978 -7.50 -29.55 19.07
C ARG A 978 -6.05 -29.08 19.22
N HIS A 979 -5.08 -29.98 19.02
CA HIS A 979 -3.66 -29.63 19.07
C HIS A 979 -3.30 -28.60 18.00
N VAL A 980 -3.81 -28.80 16.78
CA VAL A 980 -3.57 -27.89 15.66
C VAL A 980 -4.19 -26.50 15.89
N GLN A 981 -5.43 -26.45 16.38
CA GLN A 981 -6.12 -25.19 16.68
C GLN A 981 -5.39 -24.34 17.73
N SER A 982 -4.82 -24.98 18.76
CA SER A 982 -4.20 -24.25 19.86
C SER A 982 -2.80 -23.71 19.53
N LYS A 983 -2.04 -24.40 18.68
CA LYS A 983 -0.63 -24.04 18.42
C LYS A 983 -0.32 -23.46 17.03
N PHE A 984 -1.07 -23.84 16.00
CA PHE A 984 -0.71 -23.54 14.61
C PHE A 984 -1.76 -22.65 13.91
N SER A 985 -2.64 -22.03 14.69
CA SER A 985 -3.65 -21.11 14.17
C SER A 985 -3.06 -19.74 13.84
N GLU A 986 -3.74 -19.01 12.95
CA GLU A 986 -3.37 -17.63 12.61
C GLU A 986 -3.36 -16.72 13.85
N ALA A 987 -4.29 -16.93 14.79
CA ALA A 987 -4.34 -16.19 16.05
C ALA A 987 -3.07 -16.40 16.89
N SER A 988 -2.62 -17.66 17.04
CA SER A 988 -1.40 -17.97 17.79
C SER A 988 -0.15 -17.38 17.13
N PHE A 989 -0.08 -17.41 15.79
CA PHE A 989 1.01 -16.73 15.07
C PHE A 989 0.99 -15.22 15.32
N LYS A 990 -0.17 -14.55 15.18
CA LYS A 990 -0.29 -13.09 15.38
C LYS A 990 0.17 -12.67 16.77
N GLU A 991 -0.27 -13.40 17.80
CA GLU A 991 0.13 -13.15 19.19
C GLU A 991 1.65 -13.29 19.35
N GLY A 992 2.23 -14.43 18.96
CA GLY A 992 3.67 -14.66 19.09
C GLY A 992 4.53 -13.71 18.25
N PHE A 993 4.05 -13.32 17.07
CA PHE A 993 4.69 -12.35 16.20
C PHE A 993 4.69 -10.95 16.84
N LEU A 994 3.53 -10.45 17.26
CA LEU A 994 3.39 -9.13 17.89
C LEU A 994 4.20 -9.04 19.18
N ASP A 995 4.17 -10.07 20.03
CA ASP A 995 4.99 -10.13 21.25
C ASP A 995 6.50 -10.11 20.97
N SER A 996 6.91 -10.60 19.80
CA SER A 996 8.30 -10.59 19.37
C SER A 996 8.75 -9.23 18.87
N ILE A 997 7.87 -8.44 18.25
CA ILE A 997 8.21 -7.13 17.67
C ILE A 997 7.72 -5.93 18.50
N LYS A 998 6.93 -6.16 19.57
CA LYS A 998 6.32 -5.10 20.39
C LYS A 998 7.35 -4.10 20.90
N SER A 999 8.53 -4.56 21.27
CA SER A 999 9.64 -3.71 21.72
C SER A 999 10.54 -3.24 20.59
N LEU A 1000 10.02 -3.11 19.36
CA LEU A 1000 10.76 -2.64 18.18
C LEU A 1000 9.91 -1.77 17.23
N ILE A 1001 8.58 -1.98 17.21
CA ILE A 1001 7.63 -1.28 16.30
C ILE A 1001 7.20 0.10 16.78
#